data_AF-A0AAD7HUD7-F1
#
_entry.id   AF-A0AAD7HUD7-F1
#
_cell.length_a   1.000
_cell.length_b   1.000
_cell.length_c   1.000
_cell.angle_alpha   90.00
_cell.angle_beta   90.00
_cell.angle_gamma   90.00
#
_symmetry.space_group_name_H-M   'P 1'
#
loop_
_entity.id
_entity.type
_entity.pdbx_description
1 polymer ?
#
loop_
_entity_poly.entity_id
_entity_poly.type
_entity_poly.pdbx_seq_one_letter_code
_entity_poly.pdbx_strand_id
1 'polypeptide(L)'
;MNSSERVSDLEPNMVILNEVQKPRTMTTEGNTDVIRKHQDTADMVPPSEDPNLGEVFERLAVSFRNRYIALGDPQDLEAALENGQMAMAHTPEGRPSLPMRLQILALLFWDQYRRSGNLPDLEVALDTAQAAFVHTPEGHPGLPLLLQLLGMSLADRYEKSGNLQDLEAALENKQASLAQIHEGNPNLPAWLQNLAVNLEDLQAALRNELAAVAHTPEGDPERPTRLQNLALSFSNQYRRFGNLEDLEAALKNNQAAIALTPEGHPDLPWQLQSLSMSIGDRYRRFGNPQDLHTAIMLGQAGVARTPVHHPDASSQLDSLAVSFAERYQVLGNLQDLQAALMCHHAAVAQTPYGHPYLPQHLQSFAVSLTVRYQRLGNIQDLEAALENGQTAVALTPEGHPDLPGRLNCLAMSFTLRYQRLGNLEDLEEALENDQAAVAHTPGGHSELPARLHNLAVSFTNRYSRSGNLQDLEAAITNAHAALAQMPEGHTDLPMLLQHLAVSFHCQYEKSGNLQDLEAALENSKADVGHTPEGHPDVPARLHDLAVIFTARYQRLGNLQDLEAALVNDHMAVAHTPKDHPDHPIWLQHLAVSLTHQYQRSGNLQDLEAVLDINHKAVIYTPEDHPDLPGRLQRWAMSLTARYQKCGDLQDLNNALSTYRASFKNTPFMNTPSNPVKSWEATLLWASLAKSHQAHRPGLILEAYSAAFHLLPDILWIGTSISGRQDTNRRINVAQATSDVVSACIDLGDLSLAIELLEQGLGTSFQQLLQLKTNLDVLPQQYATELQNLSMELYHGTMENPQKVAAQRHALVIEIRHLPGLENFLLLRPYTDLCHASQQGPIIILNSNPDHCDTIILLNPTSHPLHIRLDVSVASLKAQKSLLKDLIQGRNVRSREIEISRLKGRREGLELGIQGLLDWIWTGVIKPIYMSLEANGVTSGRLWWCPTGEFTALPLHAADTKDQFIHSYTSTLGSLLEARARKHLDQPSVGLVGVTHTGPRRYQELPGVQQEITNITSLVMDKYRLKRLLGEQATNLVDPPKSCLQLYGGNLELETILQMSLPNAEFIFLAACQTAKGDADLVNESFHLGGGFIAAGFQGAIATMWSMCDEDGPIVAESVYAHLFGSGKRPQASDAAKALQLAVRKLRDAGVSYERWVPFIHIGI
;
A
#
# COMPACT_ATOMS: atom_id res chain seq x y z
N MET A 1 65.57 41.64 42.74
CA MET A 1 64.94 40.95 43.88
C MET A 1 63.68 40.28 43.37
N ASN A 2 63.66 38.95 43.51
CA ASN A 2 62.57 37.97 43.44
C ASN A 2 61.62 37.94 42.22
N SER A 3 61.79 36.89 41.40
CA SER A 3 60.69 36.17 40.73
C SER A 3 61.13 34.76 40.29
N SER A 4 61.71 33.98 41.21
CA SER A 4 62.11 32.57 40.99
C SER A 4 61.18 31.56 41.69
N GLU A 5 59.93 31.94 41.96
CA GLU A 5 58.97 31.15 42.78
C GLU A 5 57.69 30.71 42.02
N ARG A 6 57.73 30.55 40.69
CA ARG A 6 56.54 30.08 39.92
C ARG A 6 56.73 28.77 39.14
N VAL A 7 57.88 28.10 39.26
CA VAL A 7 58.17 26.90 38.45
C VAL A 7 58.04 25.58 39.25
N SER A 8 58.10 25.60 40.60
CA SER A 8 58.05 24.36 41.40
C SER A 8 56.67 23.72 41.53
N ASP A 9 55.58 24.49 41.41
CA ASP A 9 54.20 23.98 41.55
C ASP A 9 53.63 23.40 40.25
N LEU A 10 54.35 23.51 39.13
CA LEU A 10 53.93 23.00 37.81
C LEU A 10 54.40 21.57 37.53
N GLU A 11 55.48 21.11 38.17
CA GLU A 11 56.02 19.75 37.98
C GLU A 11 55.06 18.64 38.45
N PRO A 12 54.39 18.72 39.62
CA PRO A 12 53.41 17.71 40.03
C PRO A 12 52.20 17.64 39.10
N ASN A 13 51.72 18.81 38.65
CA ASN A 13 50.59 18.92 37.71
C ASN A 13 50.94 18.34 36.34
N MET A 14 52.18 18.46 35.87
CA MET A 14 52.66 17.82 34.63
C MET A 14 52.74 16.29 34.73
N VAL A 15 53.08 15.74 35.90
CA VAL A 15 53.09 14.28 36.13
C VAL A 15 51.66 13.74 36.12
N ILE A 16 50.73 14.42 36.80
CA ILE A 16 49.31 14.03 36.81
C ILE A 16 48.68 14.22 35.43
N LEU A 17 49.02 15.29 34.68
CA LEU A 17 48.64 15.45 33.28
C LEU A 17 49.07 14.25 32.44
N ASN A 18 50.31 13.80 32.59
CA ASN A 18 50.82 12.62 31.90
C ASN A 18 50.14 11.32 32.37
N GLU A 19 49.66 11.23 33.61
CA GLU A 19 48.91 10.07 34.13
C GLU A 19 47.44 10.05 33.67
N VAL A 20 46.79 11.22 33.60
CA VAL A 20 45.44 11.39 33.00
C VAL A 20 45.49 11.12 31.48
N GLN A 21 46.61 11.44 30.83
CA GLN A 21 46.86 11.21 29.41
C GLN A 21 47.37 9.82 29.05
N LYS A 22 47.74 8.99 30.02
CA LYS A 22 48.14 7.59 29.81
C LYS A 22 46.94 6.71 30.14
N PRO A 23 46.03 6.45 29.19
CA PRO A 23 44.84 5.69 29.55
C PRO A 23 45.17 4.20 29.71
N ARG A 24 46.38 3.74 29.31
CA ARG A 24 46.57 2.31 28.94
C ARG A 24 47.88 1.64 29.36
N THR A 25 48.79 2.31 30.07
CA THR A 25 50.15 1.75 30.33
C THR A 25 50.39 1.13 31.71
N MET A 26 49.52 1.37 32.69
CA MET A 26 49.58 0.65 33.97
C MET A 26 48.75 -0.62 33.93
N THR A 27 49.33 -1.74 34.32
CA THR A 27 48.61 -3.00 34.50
C THR A 27 47.51 -2.82 35.55
N THR A 28 46.42 -3.58 35.44
CA THR A 28 45.33 -3.63 36.45
C THR A 28 45.86 -3.89 37.87
N GLU A 29 46.95 -4.66 38.01
CA GLU A 29 47.69 -4.85 39.26
C GLU A 29 48.36 -3.55 39.76
N GLY A 30 49.01 -2.79 38.87
CA GLY A 30 49.63 -1.51 39.21
C GLY A 30 48.63 -0.46 39.67
N ASN A 31 47.48 -0.35 39.01
CA ASN A 31 46.40 0.55 39.45
C ASN A 31 45.82 0.13 40.81
N THR A 32 45.71 -1.18 41.07
CA THR A 32 45.20 -1.70 42.34
C THR A 32 46.16 -1.42 43.51
N ASP A 33 47.48 -1.53 43.29
CA ASP A 33 48.49 -1.20 44.29
C ASP A 33 48.53 0.31 44.61
N VAL A 34 48.35 1.16 43.59
CA VAL A 34 48.27 2.62 43.73
C VAL A 34 47.01 3.03 44.49
N ILE A 35 45.86 2.44 44.15
CA ILE A 35 44.58 2.64 44.86
C ILE A 35 44.76 2.30 46.34
N ARG A 36 45.32 1.11 46.67
CA ARG A 36 45.53 0.70 48.07
C ARG A 36 46.41 1.68 48.84
N LYS A 37 47.53 2.11 48.24
CA LYS A 37 48.49 3.02 48.88
C LYS A 37 47.89 4.39 49.18
N HIS A 38 47.08 4.94 48.27
CA HIS A 38 46.46 6.25 48.46
C HIS A 38 45.21 6.19 49.33
N GLN A 39 44.45 5.09 49.31
CA GLN A 39 43.35 4.85 50.26
C GLN A 39 43.86 4.77 51.70
N ASP A 40 44.93 4.01 51.95
CA ASP A 40 45.57 3.93 53.27
C ASP A 40 46.00 5.32 53.78
N THR A 41 46.37 6.23 52.87
CA THR A 41 46.77 7.61 53.20
C THR A 41 45.56 8.51 53.48
N ALA A 42 44.46 8.33 52.73
CA ALA A 42 43.20 9.05 52.95
C ALA A 42 42.52 8.66 54.28
N ASP A 43 42.59 7.38 54.67
CA ASP A 43 41.97 6.85 55.89
C ASP A 43 42.73 7.23 57.19
N MET A 44 44.01 7.59 57.10
CA MET A 44 44.88 7.89 58.25
C MET A 44 44.85 9.36 58.71
N VAL A 45 44.25 10.28 57.96
CA VAL A 45 44.37 11.74 58.19
C VAL A 45 43.01 12.38 58.50
N PRO A 46 42.83 13.08 59.65
CA PRO A 46 41.56 13.73 59.96
C PRO A 46 41.27 14.93 59.05
N PRO A 47 40.00 15.22 58.71
CA PRO A 47 39.63 16.00 57.52
C PRO A 47 39.95 17.50 57.53
N SER A 48 40.50 18.07 58.62
CA SER A 48 40.39 19.51 58.85
C SER A 48 41.62 20.38 58.55
N GLU A 49 42.85 19.89 58.33
CA GLU A 49 44.01 20.80 58.15
C GLU A 49 45.16 20.33 57.23
N ASP A 50 45.01 19.31 56.37
CA ASP A 50 46.08 18.96 55.40
C ASP A 50 45.81 19.54 53.99
N PRO A 51 46.61 20.51 53.50
CA PRO A 51 46.48 21.03 52.14
C PRO A 51 46.74 20.01 51.03
N ASN A 52 47.23 18.80 51.35
CA ASN A 52 47.54 17.73 50.39
C ASN A 52 46.41 16.69 50.20
N LEU A 53 45.35 16.71 51.03
CA LEU A 53 44.21 15.77 50.91
C LEU A 53 43.53 15.84 49.53
N GLY A 54 43.41 17.05 48.96
CA GLY A 54 42.88 17.21 47.62
C GLY A 54 43.72 16.52 46.53
N GLU A 55 45.05 16.42 46.70
CA GLU A 55 45.92 15.70 45.75
C GLU A 55 45.79 14.19 45.90
N VAL A 56 45.57 13.69 47.12
CA VAL A 56 45.32 12.26 47.38
C VAL A 56 44.03 11.80 46.72
N PHE A 57 42.94 12.56 46.91
CA PHE A 57 41.65 12.26 46.27
C PHE A 57 41.70 12.39 44.74
N GLU A 58 42.46 13.35 44.22
CA GLU A 58 42.71 13.50 42.78
C GLU A 58 43.42 12.26 42.19
N ARG A 59 44.49 11.77 42.84
CA ARG A 59 45.19 10.55 42.40
C ARG A 59 44.32 9.30 42.51
N LEU A 60 43.48 9.20 43.54
CA LEU A 60 42.50 8.12 43.68
C LEU A 60 41.48 8.14 42.55
N ALA A 61 40.92 9.32 42.24
CA ALA A 61 39.96 9.49 41.16
C ALA A 61 40.53 9.02 39.80
N VAL A 62 41.76 9.41 39.48
CA VAL A 62 42.45 8.99 38.25
C VAL A 62 42.73 7.47 38.24
N SER A 63 43.15 6.90 39.37
CA SER A 63 43.48 5.47 39.45
C SER A 63 42.24 4.58 39.32
N PHE A 64 41.14 4.95 39.98
CA PHE A 64 39.85 4.27 39.85
C PHE A 64 39.30 4.39 38.43
N ARG A 65 39.37 5.58 37.82
CA ARG A 65 39.00 5.79 36.42
C ARG A 65 39.77 4.88 35.47
N ASN A 66 41.09 4.78 35.65
CA ASN A 66 41.94 3.92 34.81
C ASN A 66 41.58 2.43 34.97
N ARG A 67 41.19 2.01 36.17
CA ARG A 67 40.70 0.64 36.40
C ARG A 67 39.32 0.41 35.79
N TYR A 68 38.42 1.39 35.88
CA TYR A 68 37.13 1.38 35.19
C TYR A 68 37.29 1.25 33.67
N ILE A 69 38.19 2.03 33.04
CA ILE A 69 38.45 1.94 31.61
C ILE A 69 38.96 0.54 31.20
N ALA A 70 39.73 -0.12 32.06
CA ALA A 70 40.28 -1.44 31.78
C ALA A 70 39.29 -2.60 32.04
N LEU A 71 38.45 -2.49 33.07
CA LEU A 71 37.61 -3.59 33.56
C LEU A 71 36.12 -3.39 33.32
N GLY A 72 35.68 -2.15 33.10
CA GLY A 72 34.28 -1.76 33.00
C GLY A 72 33.50 -1.88 34.30
N ASP A 73 34.14 -1.93 35.47
CA ASP A 73 33.45 -2.08 36.77
C ASP A 73 32.71 -0.80 37.16
N PRO A 74 31.36 -0.82 37.24
CA PRO A 74 30.54 0.28 37.73
C PRO A 74 31.02 0.94 39.03
N GLN A 75 31.51 0.12 39.98
CA GLN A 75 31.90 0.58 41.31
C GLN A 75 33.18 1.41 41.25
N ASP A 76 34.05 1.14 40.28
CA ASP A 76 35.26 1.93 40.06
C ASP A 76 34.92 3.32 39.53
N LEU A 77 33.92 3.44 38.64
CA LEU A 77 33.48 4.75 38.17
C LEU A 77 32.79 5.56 39.28
N GLU A 78 31.95 4.91 40.08
CA GLU A 78 31.31 5.55 41.25
C GLU A 78 32.37 6.02 42.26
N ALA A 79 33.33 5.17 42.60
CA ALA A 79 34.46 5.54 43.46
C ALA A 79 35.30 6.68 42.84
N ALA A 80 35.54 6.66 41.53
CA ALA A 80 36.26 7.73 40.85
C ALA A 80 35.53 9.08 40.96
N LEU A 81 34.21 9.10 40.74
CA LEU A 81 33.35 10.28 40.87
C LEU A 81 33.32 10.81 42.30
N GLU A 82 33.15 9.94 43.30
CA GLU A 82 33.18 10.33 44.72
C GLU A 82 34.51 10.98 45.09
N ASN A 83 35.63 10.34 44.70
CA ASN A 83 36.97 10.88 44.96
C ASN A 83 37.22 12.19 44.19
N GLY A 84 36.73 12.33 42.95
CA GLY A 84 36.81 13.58 42.19
C GLY A 84 36.03 14.72 42.84
N GLN A 85 34.84 14.45 43.37
CA GLN A 85 34.03 15.42 44.10
C GLN A 85 34.68 15.80 45.44
N MET A 86 35.27 14.84 46.17
CA MET A 86 36.03 15.11 47.39
C MET A 86 37.28 15.97 47.09
N ALA A 87 37.99 15.70 46.00
CA ALA A 87 39.10 16.55 45.57
C ALA A 87 38.66 18.00 45.33
N MET A 88 37.47 18.20 44.73
CA MET A 88 36.87 19.52 44.54
C MET A 88 36.47 20.19 45.85
N ALA A 89 35.86 19.47 46.79
CA ALA A 89 35.47 20.00 48.10
C ALA A 89 36.67 20.55 48.92
N HIS A 90 37.87 19.98 48.71
CA HIS A 90 39.12 20.41 49.33
C HIS A 90 39.91 21.44 48.48
N THR A 91 39.30 22.08 47.47
CA THR A 91 39.95 23.07 46.59
C THR A 91 39.26 24.44 46.65
N PRO A 92 39.78 25.41 47.44
CA PRO A 92 39.26 26.78 47.46
C PRO A 92 39.42 27.50 46.10
N GLU A 93 38.51 28.43 45.81
CA GLU A 93 38.58 29.30 44.63
C GLU A 93 39.93 30.06 44.57
N GLY A 94 40.56 30.09 43.39
CA GLY A 94 41.83 30.79 43.14
C GLY A 94 43.10 29.95 43.34
N ARG A 95 42.99 28.68 43.74
CA ARG A 95 44.13 27.74 43.76
C ARG A 95 44.59 27.38 42.34
N PRO A 96 45.91 27.31 42.07
CA PRO A 96 46.44 26.89 40.76
C PRO A 96 46.00 25.48 40.32
N SER A 97 45.63 24.59 41.26
CA SER A 97 45.17 23.22 40.98
C SER A 97 43.69 23.11 40.62
N LEU A 98 42.91 24.19 40.79
CA LEU A 98 41.46 24.19 40.55
C LEU A 98 41.07 23.83 39.10
N PRO A 99 41.73 24.38 38.06
CA PRO A 99 41.37 24.04 36.67
C PRO A 99 41.59 22.56 36.35
N MET A 100 42.66 21.98 36.88
CA MET A 100 43.01 20.56 36.66
C MET A 100 42.00 19.61 37.30
N ARG A 101 41.55 19.91 38.53
CA ARG A 101 40.56 19.08 39.23
C ARG A 101 39.18 19.17 38.60
N LEU A 102 38.76 20.35 38.15
CA LEU A 102 37.52 20.51 37.38
C LEU A 102 37.59 19.72 36.06
N GLN A 103 38.74 19.73 35.39
CA GLN A 103 38.94 18.95 34.17
C GLN A 103 38.82 17.43 34.42
N ILE A 104 39.43 16.91 35.49
CA ILE A 104 39.31 15.49 35.87
C ILE A 104 37.85 15.15 36.20
N LEU A 105 37.16 16.01 36.94
CA LEU A 105 35.75 15.79 37.28
C LEU A 105 34.84 15.79 36.04
N ALA A 106 35.10 16.70 35.09
CA ALA A 106 34.38 16.73 33.81
C ALA A 106 34.60 15.45 33.00
N LEU A 107 35.83 14.89 32.98
CA LEU A 107 36.12 13.60 32.35
C LEU A 107 35.34 12.45 32.99
N LEU A 108 35.17 12.45 34.31
CA LEU A 108 34.44 11.41 35.02
C LEU A 108 32.94 11.46 34.74
N PHE A 109 32.35 12.66 34.69
CA PHE A 109 30.95 12.82 34.27
C PHE A 109 30.74 12.42 32.81
N TRP A 110 31.73 12.65 31.95
CA TRP A 110 31.70 12.17 30.58
C TRP A 110 31.76 10.63 30.50
N ASP A 111 32.60 9.97 31.29
CA ASP A 111 32.64 8.51 31.39
C ASP A 111 31.32 7.93 31.95
N GLN A 112 30.66 8.65 32.86
CA GLN A 112 29.32 8.34 33.37
C GLN A 112 28.28 8.43 32.26
N TYR A 113 28.31 9.50 31.46
CA TYR A 113 27.47 9.61 30.26
C TYR A 113 27.72 8.45 29.29
N ARG A 114 28.97 8.09 29.00
CA ARG A 114 29.27 6.97 28.09
C ARG A 114 28.71 5.63 28.56
N ARG A 115 28.56 5.44 29.87
CA ARG A 115 27.93 4.25 30.45
C ARG A 115 26.40 4.33 30.43
N SER A 116 25.85 5.49 30.80
CA SER A 116 24.42 5.66 31.07
C SER A 116 23.62 6.04 29.82
N GLY A 117 24.26 6.75 28.88
CA GLY A 117 23.63 7.45 27.76
C GLY A 117 22.79 8.66 28.17
N ASN A 118 22.80 9.05 29.45
CA ASN A 118 21.90 10.08 29.97
C ASN A 118 22.40 11.48 29.62
N LEU A 119 21.63 12.23 28.83
CA LEU A 119 21.96 13.60 28.44
C LEU A 119 22.26 14.54 29.63
N PRO A 120 21.57 14.47 30.80
CA PRO A 120 21.95 15.28 31.96
C PRO A 120 23.39 15.05 32.45
N ASP A 121 23.91 13.82 32.36
CA ASP A 121 25.30 13.53 32.76
C ASP A 121 26.28 14.23 31.80
N LEU A 122 25.94 14.28 30.50
CA LEU A 122 26.72 15.00 29.49
C LEU A 122 26.68 16.52 29.68
N GLU A 123 25.52 17.08 30.00
CA GLU A 123 25.40 18.52 30.30
C GLU A 123 26.20 18.90 31.55
N VAL A 124 26.18 18.07 32.59
CA VAL A 124 27.04 18.28 33.77
C VAL A 124 28.52 18.20 33.40
N ALA A 125 28.92 17.29 32.52
CA ALA A 125 30.29 17.21 32.02
C ALA A 125 30.69 18.48 31.25
N LEU A 126 29.82 18.98 30.37
CA LEU A 126 30.02 20.21 29.60
C LEU A 126 30.11 21.44 30.49
N ASP A 127 29.19 21.61 31.45
CA ASP A 127 29.19 22.71 32.40
C ASP A 127 30.48 22.71 33.24
N THR A 128 30.89 21.53 33.70
CA THR A 128 32.12 21.38 34.50
C THR A 128 33.36 21.68 33.67
N ALA A 129 33.41 21.24 32.40
CA ALA A 129 34.50 21.55 31.48
C ALA A 129 34.54 23.05 31.12
N GLN A 130 33.38 23.68 30.94
CA GLN A 130 33.28 25.12 30.66
C GLN A 130 33.74 25.94 31.87
N ALA A 131 33.38 25.52 33.09
CA ALA A 131 33.87 26.12 34.32
C ALA A 131 35.40 26.02 34.44
N ALA A 132 35.97 24.84 34.13
CA ALA A 132 37.43 24.68 34.07
C ALA A 132 38.06 25.65 33.06
N PHE A 133 37.41 25.91 31.93
CA PHE A 133 37.95 26.72 30.84
C PHE A 133 38.06 28.19 31.25
N VAL A 134 37.03 28.71 31.91
CA VAL A 134 37.01 30.08 32.47
C VAL A 134 38.13 30.30 33.48
N HIS A 135 38.50 29.28 34.25
CA HIS A 135 39.56 29.36 35.26
C HIS A 135 40.97 29.03 34.74
N THR A 136 41.12 28.67 33.46
CA THR A 136 42.41 28.28 32.86
C THR A 136 43.04 29.45 32.09
N PRO A 137 44.18 30.02 32.52
CA PRO A 137 44.83 31.13 31.81
C PRO A 137 45.48 30.68 30.48
N GLU A 138 45.62 31.63 29.53
CA GLU A 138 46.33 31.39 28.26
C GLU A 138 47.77 30.88 28.51
N GLY A 139 48.14 29.79 27.84
CA GLY A 139 49.45 29.14 28.00
C GLY A 139 49.54 28.15 29.17
N HIS A 140 48.44 27.88 29.89
CA HIS A 140 48.41 26.84 30.92
C HIS A 140 48.60 25.43 30.30
N PRO A 141 49.42 24.54 30.89
CA PRO A 141 49.72 23.23 30.30
C PRO A 141 48.50 22.30 30.16
N GLY A 142 47.44 22.51 30.94
CA GLY A 142 46.18 21.77 30.84
C GLY A 142 45.17 22.30 29.80
N LEU A 143 45.35 23.52 29.28
CA LEU A 143 44.39 24.17 28.38
C LEU A 143 44.12 23.37 27.09
N PRO A 144 45.13 22.76 26.43
CA PRO A 144 44.88 21.95 25.24
C PRO A 144 44.03 20.72 25.52
N LEU A 145 44.19 20.04 26.67
CA LEU A 145 43.41 18.85 27.01
C LEU A 145 41.96 19.20 27.36
N LEU A 146 41.75 20.35 27.98
CA LEU A 146 40.41 20.80 28.32
C LEU A 146 39.59 21.18 27.09
N LEU A 147 40.22 21.87 26.14
CA LEU A 147 39.63 22.14 24.82
C LEU A 147 39.29 20.84 24.08
N GLN A 148 40.06 19.77 24.25
CA GLN A 148 39.70 18.46 23.71
C GLN A 148 38.48 17.84 24.39
N LEU A 149 38.39 17.92 25.71
CA LEU A 149 37.23 17.41 26.44
C LEU A 149 35.94 18.12 26.02
N LEU A 150 35.97 19.45 25.94
CA LEU A 150 34.86 20.24 25.41
C LEU A 150 34.50 19.80 23.99
N GLY A 151 35.51 19.62 23.14
CA GLY A 151 35.30 19.14 21.76
C GLY A 151 34.73 17.72 21.65
N MET A 152 35.05 16.82 22.60
CA MET A 152 34.49 15.46 22.63
C MET A 152 33.04 15.48 23.14
N SER A 153 32.79 16.16 24.26
CA SER A 153 31.45 16.23 24.85
C SER A 153 30.44 16.97 23.96
N LEU A 154 30.87 18.01 23.24
CA LEU A 154 30.01 18.70 22.25
C LEU A 154 29.70 17.79 21.05
N ALA A 155 30.65 16.98 20.61
CA ALA A 155 30.41 16.01 19.53
C ALA A 155 29.42 14.91 19.95
N ASP A 156 29.53 14.40 21.18
CA ASP A 156 28.55 13.45 21.71
C ASP A 156 27.16 14.07 21.86
N ARG A 157 27.08 15.37 22.18
CA ARG A 157 25.81 16.10 22.21
C ARG A 157 25.24 16.26 20.81
N TYR A 158 26.10 16.46 19.80
CA TYR A 158 25.71 16.42 18.40
C TYR A 158 25.16 15.03 18.00
N GLU A 159 25.81 13.92 18.37
CA GLU A 159 25.28 12.58 18.08
C GLU A 159 23.87 12.36 18.66
N LYS A 160 23.59 12.98 19.81
CA LYS A 160 22.26 12.93 20.44
C LYS A 160 21.22 13.85 19.84
N SER A 161 21.62 15.03 19.37
CA SER A 161 20.70 16.12 19.01
C SER A 161 20.61 16.40 17.51
N GLY A 162 21.63 16.00 16.74
CA GLY A 162 21.82 16.41 15.35
C GLY A 162 22.15 17.90 15.18
N ASN A 163 22.43 18.64 16.26
CA ASN A 163 22.65 20.09 16.19
C ASN A 163 24.01 20.45 15.60
N LEU A 164 24.02 20.95 14.37
CA LEU A 164 25.25 21.35 13.66
C LEU A 164 26.09 22.39 14.41
N GLN A 165 25.49 23.24 15.26
CA GLN A 165 26.25 24.21 16.05
C GLN A 165 27.16 23.54 17.08
N ASP A 166 26.72 22.41 17.65
CA ASP A 166 27.52 21.64 18.59
C ASP A 166 28.71 20.98 17.88
N LEU A 167 28.50 20.53 16.64
CA LEU A 167 29.57 20.00 15.80
C LEU A 167 30.58 21.08 15.41
N GLU A 168 30.12 22.26 14.98
CA GLU A 168 30.99 23.41 14.68
C GLU A 168 31.82 23.82 15.91
N ALA A 169 31.16 23.96 17.06
CA ALA A 169 31.84 24.30 18.31
C ALA A 169 32.82 23.19 18.75
N ALA A 170 32.48 21.91 18.54
CA ALA A 170 33.38 20.80 18.80
C ALA A 170 34.65 20.89 17.95
N LEU A 171 34.52 21.21 16.67
CA LEU A 171 35.63 21.39 15.74
C LEU A 171 36.50 22.59 16.10
N GLU A 172 35.90 23.73 16.43
CA GLU A 172 36.61 24.94 16.86
C GLU A 172 37.45 24.68 18.11
N ASN A 173 36.88 24.04 19.13
CA ASN A 173 37.58 23.70 20.36
C ASN A 173 38.76 22.76 20.08
N LYS A 174 38.58 21.74 19.24
CA LYS A 174 39.67 20.82 18.87
C LYS A 174 40.77 21.49 18.04
N GLN A 175 40.42 22.42 17.14
CA GLN A 175 41.41 23.20 16.38
C GLN A 175 42.17 24.19 17.28
N ALA A 176 41.48 24.83 18.22
CA ALA A 176 42.10 25.71 19.21
C ALA A 176 43.05 24.96 20.15
N SER A 177 42.74 23.69 20.47
CA SER A 177 43.68 22.80 21.17
C SER A 177 44.95 22.56 20.34
N LEU A 178 44.81 22.28 19.04
CA LEU A 178 45.96 22.01 18.15
C LEU A 178 46.89 23.23 18.00
N ALA A 179 46.32 24.43 17.91
CA ALA A 179 47.07 25.68 17.70
C ALA A 179 48.03 26.05 18.86
N GLN A 180 47.87 25.42 20.03
CA GLN A 180 48.68 25.70 21.23
C GLN A 180 49.93 24.83 21.36
N ILE A 181 50.27 24.02 20.36
CA ILE A 181 51.28 22.96 20.47
C ILE A 181 52.48 23.21 19.54
N HIS A 182 53.69 22.91 20.02
CA HIS A 182 54.96 23.00 19.26
C HIS A 182 55.44 21.63 18.77
N GLU A 183 56.16 21.60 17.64
CA GLU A 183 56.84 20.40 17.11
C GLU A 183 57.82 19.85 18.17
N GLY A 184 57.58 18.61 18.63
CA GLY A 184 58.37 17.93 19.67
C GLY A 184 57.65 17.64 20.98
N ASN A 185 56.37 18.05 21.13
CA ASN A 185 55.57 17.66 22.29
C ASN A 185 55.27 16.14 22.25
N PRO A 186 55.58 15.36 23.31
CA PRO A 186 55.34 13.91 23.35
C PRO A 186 53.85 13.52 23.21
N ASN A 187 52.92 14.44 23.47
CA ASN A 187 51.48 14.23 23.36
C ASN A 187 50.90 14.65 22.00
N LEU A 188 51.71 15.25 21.11
CA LEU A 188 51.29 15.67 19.77
C LEU A 188 50.59 14.54 18.98
N PRO A 189 51.08 13.28 18.99
CA PRO A 189 50.38 12.18 18.31
C PRO A 189 48.96 11.90 18.85
N ALA A 190 48.78 11.88 20.18
CA ALA A 190 47.47 11.64 20.81
C ALA A 190 46.48 12.77 20.49
N TRP A 191 46.98 14.00 20.35
CA TRP A 191 46.17 15.17 20.06
C TRP A 191 45.75 15.29 18.60
N LEU A 192 46.65 14.96 17.67
CA LEU A 192 46.33 14.86 16.24
C LEU A 192 45.24 13.79 16.01
N GLN A 193 45.31 12.68 16.73
CA GLN A 193 44.31 11.63 16.72
C GLN A 193 42.94 12.11 17.24
N ASN A 194 42.87 12.75 18.41
CA ASN A 194 41.60 13.26 18.94
C ASN A 194 40.92 14.32 18.04
N LEU A 195 41.72 15.06 17.26
CA LEU A 195 41.23 15.98 16.23
C LEU A 195 40.61 15.22 15.05
N ALA A 196 41.17 14.07 14.69
CA ALA A 196 40.68 13.26 13.57
C ALA A 196 39.33 12.58 13.81
N VAL A 197 39.06 12.12 15.04
CA VAL A 197 37.89 11.27 15.36
C VAL A 197 36.53 11.92 15.02
N ASN A 198 36.41 13.26 15.03
CA ASN A 198 35.13 13.97 14.81
C ASN A 198 35.15 14.99 13.67
N LEU A 199 36.09 14.88 12.72
CA LEU A 199 36.12 15.74 11.53
C LEU A 199 35.14 15.21 10.47
N GLU A 200 34.18 16.03 10.03
CA GLU A 200 33.37 15.74 8.84
C GLU A 200 34.22 15.65 7.57
N ASP A 201 35.31 16.42 7.54
CA ASP A 201 36.35 16.31 6.52
C ASP A 201 37.24 15.08 6.80
N LEU A 202 36.79 13.95 6.26
CA LEU A 202 37.52 12.67 6.30
C LEU A 202 38.96 12.79 5.77
N GLN A 203 39.25 13.71 4.84
CA GLN A 203 40.61 13.89 4.34
C GLN A 203 41.48 14.65 5.34
N ALA A 204 40.92 15.58 6.10
CA ALA A 204 41.61 16.22 7.21
C ALA A 204 41.81 15.25 8.37
N ALA A 205 40.79 14.44 8.69
CA ALA A 205 40.88 13.37 9.69
C ALA A 205 42.01 12.39 9.36
N LEU A 206 42.03 11.87 8.13
CA LEU A 206 43.05 10.93 7.67
C LEU A 206 44.45 11.56 7.68
N ARG A 207 44.59 12.82 7.26
CA ARG A 207 45.87 13.55 7.33
C ARG A 207 46.39 13.63 8.77
N ASN A 208 45.50 13.88 9.72
CA ASN A 208 45.86 13.97 11.13
C ASN A 208 46.21 12.60 11.72
N GLU A 209 45.49 11.52 11.39
CA GLU A 209 45.86 10.15 11.81
C GLU A 209 47.19 9.68 11.20
N LEU A 210 47.43 9.98 9.92
CA LEU A 210 48.71 9.73 9.26
C LEU A 210 49.85 10.47 9.95
N ALA A 211 49.63 11.74 10.31
CA ALA A 211 50.59 12.53 11.06
C ALA A 211 50.80 11.96 12.48
N ALA A 212 49.74 11.51 13.17
CA ALA A 212 49.82 10.90 14.49
C ALA A 212 50.69 9.64 14.47
N VAL A 213 50.46 8.73 13.52
CA VAL A 213 51.26 7.50 13.36
C VAL A 213 52.71 7.82 12.97
N ALA A 214 52.94 8.82 12.11
CA ALA A 214 54.29 9.23 11.69
C ALA A 214 55.13 9.82 12.84
N HIS A 215 54.50 10.53 13.77
CA HIS A 215 55.16 11.10 14.95
C HIS A 215 55.26 10.11 16.13
N THR A 216 54.85 8.86 15.92
CA THR A 216 54.91 7.79 16.93
C THR A 216 56.10 6.86 16.67
N PRO A 217 57.08 6.73 17.60
CA PRO A 217 58.18 5.77 17.45
C PRO A 217 57.71 4.30 17.34
N GLU A 218 58.49 3.44 16.69
CA GLU A 218 58.10 2.02 16.47
C GLU A 218 57.91 1.20 17.75
N GLY A 219 58.63 1.54 18.83
CA GLY A 219 58.50 0.88 20.14
C GLY A 219 57.56 1.56 21.12
N ASP A 220 56.78 2.57 20.69
CA ASP A 220 55.83 3.28 21.53
C ASP A 220 54.63 2.36 21.88
N PRO A 221 54.30 2.17 23.17
CA PRO A 221 53.14 1.38 23.60
C PRO A 221 51.79 1.83 23.01
N GLU A 222 51.65 3.08 22.58
CA GLU A 222 50.42 3.63 21.99
C GLU A 222 50.37 3.47 20.46
N ARG A 223 51.45 2.98 19.84
CA ARG A 223 51.50 2.73 18.39
C ARG A 223 50.39 1.78 17.90
N PRO A 224 50.05 0.67 18.58
CA PRO A 224 48.97 -0.21 18.16
C PRO A 224 47.62 0.51 18.10
N THR A 225 47.28 1.29 19.13
CA THR A 225 46.07 2.10 19.19
C THR A 225 46.00 3.12 18.04
N ARG A 226 47.12 3.76 17.71
CA ARG A 226 47.19 4.75 16.62
C ARG A 226 47.04 4.10 15.24
N LEU A 227 47.66 2.95 15.02
CA LEU A 227 47.43 2.16 13.80
C LEU A 227 45.96 1.73 13.67
N GLN A 228 45.33 1.38 14.79
CA GLN A 228 43.93 0.97 14.83
C GLN A 228 42.97 2.11 14.47
N ASN A 229 43.19 3.32 14.99
CA ASN A 229 42.37 4.48 14.62
C ASN A 229 42.59 4.92 13.17
N LEU A 230 43.84 4.88 12.68
CA LEU A 230 44.13 5.09 11.26
C LEU A 230 43.38 4.08 10.37
N ALA A 231 43.33 2.81 10.79
CA ALA A 231 42.56 1.79 10.09
C ALA A 231 41.06 2.10 10.05
N LEU A 232 40.49 2.58 11.16
CA LEU A 232 39.08 3.00 11.23
C LEU A 232 38.78 4.17 10.27
N SER A 233 39.66 5.19 10.20
CA SER A 233 39.51 6.30 9.25
C SER A 233 39.52 5.84 7.80
N PHE A 234 40.43 4.93 7.45
CA PHE A 234 40.46 4.30 6.13
C PHE A 234 39.19 3.49 5.84
N SER A 235 38.68 2.72 6.82
CA SER A 235 37.40 2.01 6.69
C SER A 235 36.21 2.94 6.50
N ASN A 236 36.16 4.08 7.20
CA ASN A 236 35.10 5.09 7.03
C ASN A 236 35.14 5.74 5.65
N GLN A 237 36.34 6.08 5.18
CA GLN A 237 36.54 6.63 3.84
C GLN A 237 36.16 5.62 2.76
N TYR A 238 36.53 4.34 2.94
CA TYR A 238 36.10 3.26 2.07
C TYR A 238 34.58 3.13 2.02
N ARG A 239 33.89 3.09 3.17
CA ARG A 239 32.42 2.96 3.22
C ARG A 239 31.70 4.14 2.55
N ARG A 240 32.27 5.35 2.59
CA ARG A 240 31.68 6.55 1.98
C ARG A 240 31.95 6.69 0.48
N PHE A 241 33.16 6.35 0.02
CA PHE A 241 33.62 6.64 -1.35
C PHE A 241 33.96 5.41 -2.19
N GLY A 242 34.09 4.22 -1.57
CA GLY A 242 34.31 2.95 -2.27
C GLY A 242 35.72 2.69 -2.81
N ASN A 243 36.73 3.49 -2.42
CA ASN A 243 38.09 3.35 -2.94
C ASN A 243 38.83 2.11 -2.36
N LEU A 244 39.29 1.21 -3.25
CA LEU A 244 39.94 -0.04 -2.87
C LEU A 244 41.25 0.16 -2.08
N GLU A 245 42.01 1.21 -2.38
CA GLU A 245 43.27 1.50 -1.68
C GLU A 245 43.04 1.78 -0.19
N ASP A 246 41.91 2.41 0.15
CA ASP A 246 41.54 2.70 1.52
C ASP A 246 41.20 1.41 2.28
N LEU A 247 40.48 0.47 1.67
CA LEU A 247 40.18 -0.83 2.29
C LEU A 247 41.45 -1.67 2.55
N GLU A 248 42.39 -1.70 1.59
CA GLU A 248 43.67 -2.39 1.76
C GLU A 248 44.51 -1.75 2.87
N ALA A 249 44.51 -0.41 2.95
CA ALA A 249 45.17 0.32 4.01
C ALA A 249 44.53 0.04 5.39
N ALA A 250 43.20 -0.02 5.48
CA ALA A 250 42.51 -0.38 6.72
C ALA A 250 42.91 -1.77 7.22
N LEU A 251 42.85 -2.78 6.35
CA LEU A 251 43.23 -4.16 6.68
C LEU A 251 44.68 -4.26 7.14
N LYS A 252 45.62 -3.61 6.43
CA LYS A 252 47.04 -3.61 6.76
C LYS A 252 47.30 -2.99 8.13
N ASN A 253 46.68 -1.84 8.41
CA ASN A 253 46.87 -1.15 9.68
C ASN A 253 46.23 -1.92 10.86
N ASN A 254 45.05 -2.52 10.67
CA ASN A 254 44.42 -3.40 11.66
C ASN A 254 45.30 -4.61 11.99
N GLN A 255 45.88 -5.27 10.97
CA GLN A 255 46.81 -6.39 11.18
C GLN A 255 48.09 -5.96 11.91
N ALA A 256 48.64 -4.80 11.56
CA ALA A 256 49.82 -4.25 12.22
C ALA A 256 49.55 -3.87 13.68
N ALA A 257 48.36 -3.32 13.99
CA ALA A 257 47.94 -3.02 15.35
C ALA A 257 47.90 -4.31 16.20
N ILE A 258 47.16 -5.33 15.74
CA ILE A 258 47.02 -6.61 16.46
C ILE A 258 48.38 -7.30 16.67
N ALA A 259 49.26 -7.28 15.66
CA ALA A 259 50.59 -7.91 15.75
C ALA A 259 51.50 -7.28 16.82
N LEU A 260 51.27 -6.01 17.17
CA LEU A 260 52.04 -5.27 18.17
C LEU A 260 51.37 -5.29 19.57
N THR A 261 50.14 -5.77 19.68
CA THR A 261 49.36 -5.79 20.92
C THR A 261 49.51 -7.12 21.67
N PRO A 262 49.93 -7.13 22.95
CA PRO A 262 50.00 -8.35 23.77
C PRO A 262 48.63 -8.99 24.03
N GLU A 263 48.59 -10.32 24.25
CA GLU A 263 47.33 -11.09 24.37
C GLU A 263 46.40 -10.66 25.53
N GLY A 264 46.96 -10.10 26.61
CA GLY A 264 46.22 -9.59 27.77
C GLY A 264 45.91 -8.09 27.72
N HIS A 265 46.17 -7.41 26.61
CA HIS A 265 45.99 -5.96 26.51
C HIS A 265 44.50 -5.57 26.42
N PRO A 266 44.02 -4.56 27.17
CA PRO A 266 42.62 -4.13 27.18
C PRO A 266 42.05 -3.75 25.80
N ASP A 267 42.89 -3.29 24.88
CA ASP A 267 42.44 -2.86 23.53
C ASP A 267 42.32 -4.01 22.52
N LEU A 268 42.85 -5.19 22.83
CA LEU A 268 42.85 -6.31 21.89
C LEU A 268 41.43 -6.71 21.44
N PRO A 269 40.40 -6.77 22.32
CA PRO A 269 39.04 -7.09 21.89
C PRO A 269 38.48 -6.12 20.83
N TRP A 270 38.72 -4.83 21.01
CA TRP A 270 38.28 -3.80 20.06
C TRP A 270 39.06 -3.85 18.74
N GLN A 271 40.36 -4.11 18.79
CA GLN A 271 41.18 -4.31 17.58
C GLN A 271 40.71 -5.53 16.75
N LEU A 272 40.37 -6.64 17.43
CA LEU A 272 39.80 -7.83 16.79
C LEU A 272 38.46 -7.52 16.13
N GLN A 273 37.59 -6.73 16.80
CA GLN A 273 36.32 -6.29 16.23
C GLN A 273 36.53 -5.40 15.00
N SER A 274 37.44 -4.44 15.04
CA SER A 274 37.69 -3.57 13.89
C SER A 274 38.23 -4.34 12.68
N LEU A 275 39.17 -5.27 12.90
CA LEU A 275 39.61 -6.16 11.82
C LEU A 275 38.46 -7.02 11.29
N SER A 276 37.59 -7.53 12.17
CA SER A 276 36.39 -8.27 11.77
C SER A 276 35.52 -7.44 10.83
N MET A 277 35.26 -6.17 11.16
CA MET A 277 34.48 -5.26 10.31
C MET A 277 35.15 -4.98 8.96
N SER A 278 36.45 -4.69 8.92
CA SER A 278 37.16 -4.47 7.64
C SER A 278 37.22 -5.73 6.77
N ILE A 279 37.26 -6.93 7.37
CA ILE A 279 37.15 -8.19 6.63
C ILE A 279 35.72 -8.39 6.11
N GLY A 280 34.70 -7.98 6.87
CA GLY A 280 33.31 -7.91 6.38
C GLY A 280 33.14 -6.94 5.21
N ASP A 281 33.77 -5.76 5.26
CA ASP A 281 33.83 -4.83 4.14
C ASP A 281 34.51 -5.46 2.90
N ARG A 282 35.60 -6.21 3.11
CA ARG A 282 36.26 -6.98 2.04
C ARG A 282 35.35 -8.06 1.46
N TYR A 283 34.59 -8.75 2.30
CA TYR A 283 33.57 -9.68 1.83
C TYR A 283 32.52 -8.97 0.97
N ARG A 284 31.92 -7.87 1.44
CA ARG A 284 30.93 -7.10 0.67
C ARG A 284 31.47 -6.63 -0.68
N ARG A 285 32.77 -6.37 -0.79
CA ARG A 285 33.40 -5.95 -2.05
C ARG A 285 33.69 -7.09 -3.03
N PHE A 286 34.21 -8.21 -2.54
CA PHE A 286 34.78 -9.27 -3.39
C PHE A 286 34.01 -10.59 -3.36
N GLY A 287 33.06 -10.73 -2.42
CA GLY A 287 32.17 -11.89 -2.31
C GLY A 287 32.85 -13.19 -1.83
N ASN A 288 34.05 -13.13 -1.24
CA ASN A 288 34.76 -14.34 -0.80
C ASN A 288 34.19 -14.89 0.53
N PRO A 289 33.51 -16.05 0.57
CA PRO A 289 32.86 -16.55 1.79
C PRO A 289 33.84 -16.86 2.93
N GLN A 290 35.13 -17.09 2.63
CA GLN A 290 36.16 -17.33 3.65
C GLN A 290 36.41 -16.10 4.53
N ASP A 291 36.12 -14.91 4.00
CA ASP A 291 36.24 -13.66 4.74
C ASP A 291 35.22 -13.59 5.86
N LEU A 292 33.98 -14.04 5.63
CA LEU A 292 32.94 -14.12 6.67
C LEU A 292 33.29 -15.12 7.77
N HIS A 293 33.91 -16.25 7.42
CA HIS A 293 34.41 -17.19 8.44
C HIS A 293 35.48 -16.53 9.32
N THR A 294 36.38 -15.77 8.71
CA THR A 294 37.46 -15.06 9.42
C THR A 294 36.91 -13.93 10.28
N ALA A 295 35.96 -13.13 9.76
CA ALA A 295 35.27 -12.08 10.51
C ALA A 295 34.57 -12.65 11.74
N ILE A 296 33.75 -13.70 11.59
CA ILE A 296 33.05 -14.33 12.72
C ILE A 296 34.03 -14.89 13.76
N MET A 297 35.12 -15.53 13.33
CA MET A 297 36.17 -15.99 14.25
C MET A 297 36.78 -14.85 15.07
N LEU A 298 37.10 -13.73 14.42
CA LEU A 298 37.68 -12.55 15.09
C LEU A 298 36.66 -11.87 16.00
N GLY A 299 35.41 -11.72 15.56
CA GLY A 299 34.31 -11.18 16.36
C GLY A 299 34.03 -12.03 17.60
N GLN A 300 33.98 -13.36 17.47
CA GLN A 300 33.86 -14.26 18.62
C GLN A 300 35.05 -14.15 19.58
N ALA A 301 36.27 -14.03 19.05
CA ALA A 301 37.47 -13.85 19.85
C ALA A 301 37.48 -12.52 20.61
N GLY A 302 36.93 -11.45 20.02
CA GLY A 302 36.71 -10.15 20.67
C GLY A 302 35.66 -10.25 21.78
N VAL A 303 34.45 -10.73 21.46
CA VAL A 303 33.34 -10.87 22.44
C VAL A 303 33.75 -11.74 23.63
N ALA A 304 34.47 -12.84 23.41
CA ALA A 304 34.91 -13.74 24.49
C ALA A 304 35.93 -13.10 25.46
N ARG A 305 36.59 -12.00 25.05
CA ARG A 305 37.59 -11.27 25.83
C ARG A 305 37.06 -9.97 26.43
N THR A 306 35.85 -9.57 26.08
CA THR A 306 35.21 -8.34 26.58
C THR A 306 34.42 -8.63 27.85
N PRO A 307 34.66 -7.89 28.96
CA PRO A 307 33.85 -8.02 30.17
C PRO A 307 32.37 -7.73 29.91
N VAL A 308 31.47 -8.44 30.60
CA VAL A 308 30.00 -8.33 30.40
C VAL A 308 29.45 -6.92 30.64
N HIS A 309 30.10 -6.13 31.51
CA HIS A 309 29.69 -4.75 31.84
C HIS A 309 30.53 -3.70 31.12
N HIS A 310 31.39 -4.10 30.17
CA HIS A 310 32.18 -3.16 29.40
C HIS A 310 31.27 -2.28 28.52
N PRO A 311 31.50 -0.95 28.44
CA PRO A 311 30.66 -0.05 27.64
C PRO A 311 30.50 -0.45 26.17
N ASP A 312 31.52 -1.10 25.59
CA ASP A 312 31.52 -1.50 24.17
C ASP A 312 30.97 -2.93 23.93
N ALA A 313 30.50 -3.63 24.97
CA ALA A 313 30.05 -5.03 24.85
C ALA A 313 28.84 -5.19 23.92
N SER A 314 27.85 -4.28 23.98
CA SER A 314 26.67 -4.32 23.11
C SER A 314 27.04 -4.10 21.64
N SER A 315 27.93 -3.15 21.35
CA SER A 315 28.43 -2.88 19.99
C SER A 315 29.19 -4.05 19.38
N GLN A 316 29.95 -4.79 20.19
CA GLN A 316 30.64 -6.01 19.73
C GLN A 316 29.65 -7.14 19.40
N LEU A 317 28.61 -7.32 20.22
CA LEU A 317 27.55 -8.29 19.96
C LEU A 317 26.80 -7.96 18.67
N ASP A 318 26.46 -6.69 18.44
CA ASP A 318 25.79 -6.25 17.21
C ASP A 318 26.66 -6.47 15.97
N SER A 319 27.95 -6.13 16.03
CA SER A 319 28.89 -6.35 14.93
C SER A 319 29.04 -7.83 14.57
N LEU A 320 29.15 -8.70 15.59
CA LEU A 320 29.20 -10.14 15.40
C LEU A 320 27.90 -10.67 14.79
N ALA A 321 26.75 -10.14 15.24
CA ALA A 321 25.45 -10.50 14.71
C ALA A 321 25.32 -10.18 13.22
N VAL A 322 25.79 -9.01 12.78
CA VAL A 322 25.83 -8.62 11.36
C VAL A 322 26.65 -9.62 10.54
N SER A 323 27.83 -10.03 11.00
CA SER A 323 28.64 -11.03 10.28
C SER A 323 27.95 -12.40 10.20
N PHE A 324 27.23 -12.82 11.24
CA PHE A 324 26.40 -14.03 11.20
C PHE A 324 25.25 -13.90 10.19
N ALA A 325 24.58 -12.75 10.15
CA ALA A 325 23.50 -12.47 9.22
C ALA A 325 23.99 -12.46 7.77
N GLU A 326 25.13 -11.81 7.48
CA GLU A 326 25.78 -11.83 6.16
C GLU A 326 26.16 -13.26 5.74
N ARG A 327 26.71 -14.08 6.66
CA ARG A 327 27.03 -15.49 6.35
C ARG A 327 25.78 -16.32 6.10
N TYR A 328 24.70 -16.07 6.83
CA TYR A 328 23.42 -16.68 6.55
C TYR A 328 22.91 -16.31 5.15
N GLN A 329 23.00 -15.04 4.74
CA GLN A 329 22.56 -14.60 3.42
C GLN A 329 23.29 -15.31 2.28
N VAL A 330 24.54 -15.74 2.48
CA VAL A 330 25.32 -16.48 1.47
C VAL A 330 25.09 -17.98 1.51
N LEU A 331 25.13 -18.57 2.71
CA LEU A 331 25.19 -20.02 2.88
C LEU A 331 23.83 -20.64 3.23
N GLY A 332 22.84 -19.84 3.61
CA GLY A 332 21.51 -20.30 4.02
C GLY A 332 21.46 -21.10 5.33
N ASN A 333 22.51 -21.06 6.15
CA ASN A 333 22.60 -21.85 7.39
C ASN A 333 21.76 -21.24 8.52
N LEU A 334 20.63 -21.86 8.85
CA LEU A 334 19.71 -21.39 9.91
C LEU A 334 20.37 -21.19 11.28
N GLN A 335 21.46 -21.92 11.59
CA GLN A 335 22.19 -21.73 12.85
C GLN A 335 22.86 -20.35 12.92
N ASP A 336 23.31 -19.82 11.79
CA ASP A 336 23.93 -18.50 11.72
C ASP A 336 22.87 -17.41 11.92
N LEU A 337 21.69 -17.55 11.32
CA LEU A 337 20.57 -16.63 11.55
C LEU A 337 20.11 -16.64 13.01
N GLN A 338 20.05 -17.82 13.63
CA GLN A 338 19.70 -17.93 15.05
C GLN A 338 20.77 -17.28 15.95
N ALA A 339 22.06 -17.46 15.63
CA ALA A 339 23.15 -16.80 16.34
C ALA A 339 23.10 -15.27 16.18
N ALA A 340 22.81 -14.77 14.98
CA ALA A 340 22.63 -13.34 14.71
C ALA A 340 21.50 -12.75 15.59
N LEU A 341 20.34 -13.38 15.59
CA LEU A 341 19.19 -12.93 16.39
C LEU A 341 19.48 -12.95 17.90
N MET A 342 20.18 -13.97 18.40
CA MET A 342 20.58 -14.04 19.81
C MET A 342 21.53 -12.89 20.17
N CYS A 343 22.49 -12.58 19.29
CA CYS A 343 23.45 -11.50 19.52
C CYS A 343 22.79 -10.11 19.43
N HIS A 344 21.93 -9.86 18.43
CA HIS A 344 21.17 -8.60 18.33
C HIS A 344 20.24 -8.40 19.54
N HIS A 345 19.50 -9.45 19.93
CA HIS A 345 18.64 -9.38 21.12
C HIS A 345 19.46 -9.08 22.38
N ALA A 346 20.63 -9.69 22.54
CA ALA A 346 21.52 -9.40 23.67
C ALA A 346 22.06 -7.96 23.63
N ALA A 347 22.41 -7.43 22.45
CA ALA A 347 22.85 -6.05 22.28
C ALA A 347 21.75 -5.05 22.67
N VAL A 348 20.52 -5.26 22.20
CA VAL A 348 19.35 -4.43 22.57
C VAL A 348 19.08 -4.51 24.07
N ALA A 349 19.07 -5.72 24.66
CA ALA A 349 18.78 -5.91 26.08
C ALA A 349 19.83 -5.31 27.03
N GLN A 350 21.09 -5.19 26.58
CA GLN A 350 22.18 -4.59 27.36
C GLN A 350 22.26 -3.06 27.20
N THR A 351 21.50 -2.49 26.27
CA THR A 351 21.60 -1.06 25.94
C THR A 351 20.45 -0.27 26.57
N PRO A 352 20.71 0.73 27.43
CA PRO A 352 19.66 1.56 28.04
C PRO A 352 18.79 2.32 27.02
N TYR A 353 17.52 2.57 27.36
CA TYR A 353 16.54 3.26 26.50
C TYR A 353 17.01 4.65 25.99
N GLY A 354 17.90 5.31 26.73
CA GLY A 354 18.47 6.61 26.38
C GLY A 354 19.82 6.55 25.67
N HIS A 355 20.38 5.39 25.35
CA HIS A 355 21.75 5.29 24.82
C HIS A 355 21.85 5.66 23.32
N PRO A 356 22.92 6.33 22.85
CA PRO A 356 23.09 6.70 21.43
C PRO A 356 23.01 5.52 20.44
N TYR A 357 23.53 4.35 20.81
CA TYR A 357 23.56 3.17 19.93
C TYR A 357 22.27 2.32 19.93
N LEU A 358 21.31 2.57 20.83
CA LEU A 358 20.08 1.77 20.89
C LEU A 358 19.31 1.77 19.56
N PRO A 359 19.07 2.92 18.89
CA PRO A 359 18.36 2.93 17.62
C PRO A 359 19.04 2.10 16.52
N GLN A 360 20.39 2.05 16.51
CA GLN A 360 21.14 1.21 15.58
C GLN A 360 20.91 -0.28 15.88
N HIS A 361 21.00 -0.69 17.16
CA HIS A 361 20.76 -2.10 17.54
C HIS A 361 19.33 -2.55 17.22
N LEU A 362 18.33 -1.69 17.46
CA LEU A 362 16.93 -1.95 17.11
C LEU A 362 16.76 -2.13 15.60
N GLN A 363 17.39 -1.28 14.79
CA GLN A 363 17.36 -1.39 13.33
C GLN A 363 17.99 -2.70 12.85
N SER A 364 19.20 -3.03 13.31
CA SER A 364 19.89 -4.27 12.93
C SER A 364 19.09 -5.51 13.35
N PHE A 365 18.46 -5.46 14.52
CA PHE A 365 17.60 -6.54 15.00
C PHE A 365 16.34 -6.69 14.13
N ALA A 366 15.68 -5.58 13.79
CA ALA A 366 14.53 -5.58 12.89
C ALA A 366 14.87 -6.20 11.53
N VAL A 367 16.02 -5.86 10.93
CA VAL A 367 16.47 -6.46 9.67
C VAL A 367 16.63 -7.98 9.78
N SER A 368 17.28 -8.47 10.84
CA SER A 368 17.45 -9.92 11.06
C SER A 368 16.13 -10.64 11.30
N LEU A 369 15.17 -10.01 11.99
CA LEU A 369 13.82 -10.54 12.19
C LEU A 369 13.05 -10.62 10.86
N THR A 370 13.16 -9.60 10.01
CA THR A 370 12.59 -9.59 8.67
C THR A 370 13.16 -10.71 7.79
N VAL A 371 14.47 -10.93 7.83
CA VAL A 371 15.13 -12.04 7.13
C VAL A 371 14.63 -13.40 7.63
N ARG A 372 14.42 -13.55 8.95
CA ARG A 372 13.82 -14.77 9.53
C ARG A 372 12.37 -14.95 9.11
N TYR A 373 11.59 -13.88 9.07
CA TYR A 373 10.23 -13.92 8.55
C TYR A 373 10.20 -14.40 7.09
N GLN A 374 11.04 -13.85 6.22
CA GLN A 374 11.13 -14.29 4.82
C GLN A 374 11.47 -15.78 4.71
N ARG A 375 12.28 -16.32 5.63
CA ARG A 375 12.67 -17.73 5.63
C ARG A 375 11.63 -18.68 6.22
N LEU A 376 10.99 -18.29 7.32
CA LEU A 376 10.15 -19.19 8.13
C LEU A 376 8.65 -18.86 8.05
N GLY A 377 8.28 -17.69 7.53
CA GLY A 377 6.90 -17.22 7.39
C GLY A 377 6.20 -16.85 8.69
N ASN A 378 6.91 -16.75 9.81
CA ASN A 378 6.32 -16.48 11.13
C ASN A 378 5.97 -14.99 11.29
N ILE A 379 4.67 -14.67 11.29
CA ILE A 379 4.18 -13.28 11.35
C ILE A 379 4.66 -12.53 12.60
N GLN A 380 4.89 -13.23 13.72
CA GLN A 380 5.38 -12.61 14.96
C GLN A 380 6.78 -12.02 14.80
N ASP A 381 7.62 -12.62 13.95
CA ASP A 381 8.95 -12.07 13.66
C ASP A 381 8.81 -10.74 12.90
N LEU A 382 7.81 -10.63 12.02
CA LEU A 382 7.53 -9.39 11.27
C LEU A 382 6.88 -8.30 12.13
N GLU A 383 5.97 -8.66 13.04
CA GLU A 383 5.40 -7.73 14.03
C GLU A 383 6.49 -7.17 14.95
N ALA A 384 7.39 -8.04 15.44
CA ALA A 384 8.53 -7.61 16.22
C ALA A 384 9.49 -6.71 15.41
N ALA A 385 9.72 -7.01 14.13
CA ALA A 385 10.55 -6.16 13.27
C ALA A 385 9.96 -4.74 13.12
N LEU A 386 8.64 -4.64 12.95
CA LEU A 386 7.92 -3.37 12.88
C LEU A 386 8.01 -2.59 14.20
N GLU A 387 7.81 -3.24 15.35
CA GLU A 387 7.91 -2.60 16.67
C GLU A 387 9.32 -2.03 16.92
N ASN A 388 10.36 -2.81 16.62
CA ASN A 388 11.75 -2.38 16.74
C ASN A 388 12.08 -1.24 15.76
N GLY A 389 11.63 -1.33 14.51
CA GLY A 389 11.81 -0.30 13.49
C GLY A 389 11.12 1.02 13.84
N GLN A 390 9.87 0.97 14.29
CA GLN A 390 9.12 2.15 14.75
C GLN A 390 9.80 2.80 15.95
N THR A 391 10.25 2.00 16.92
CA THR A 391 10.98 2.52 18.09
C THR A 391 12.31 3.15 17.68
N ALA A 392 13.05 2.54 16.76
CA ALA A 392 14.29 3.11 16.23
C ALA A 392 14.06 4.47 15.57
N VAL A 393 13.03 4.60 14.71
CA VAL A 393 12.66 5.87 14.07
C VAL A 393 12.24 6.91 15.12
N ALA A 394 11.39 6.54 16.08
CA ALA A 394 10.91 7.46 17.12
C ALA A 394 12.02 8.01 18.03
N LEU A 395 13.07 7.22 18.27
CA LEU A 395 14.25 7.64 19.05
C LEU A 395 15.27 8.45 18.24
N THR A 396 15.03 8.67 16.94
CA THR A 396 15.95 9.39 16.05
C THR A 396 15.49 10.83 15.86
N PRO A 397 16.31 11.84 16.18
CA PRO A 397 15.96 13.23 15.91
C PRO A 397 15.80 13.53 14.42
N GLU A 398 14.93 14.49 14.11
CA GLU A 398 14.76 15.00 12.75
C GLU A 398 16.07 15.65 12.26
N GLY A 399 16.53 15.26 11.07
CA GLY A 399 17.81 15.71 10.50
C GLY A 399 19.03 14.86 10.87
N HIS A 400 18.90 13.84 11.72
CA HIS A 400 19.99 12.92 12.02
C HIS A 400 20.43 12.11 10.78
N PRO A 401 21.74 11.94 10.49
CA PRO A 401 22.24 11.27 9.27
C PRO A 401 21.71 9.85 9.03
N ASP A 402 21.45 9.10 10.10
CA ASP A 402 20.95 7.70 10.02
C ASP A 402 19.42 7.58 9.87
N LEU A 403 18.65 8.65 10.07
CA LEU A 403 17.18 8.62 9.99
C LEU A 403 16.70 8.02 8.65
N PRO A 404 17.25 8.42 7.48
CA PRO A 404 16.87 7.82 6.21
C PRO A 404 17.05 6.29 6.13
N GLY A 405 18.08 5.74 6.78
CA GLY A 405 18.32 4.29 6.79
C GLY A 405 17.27 3.55 7.61
N ARG A 406 16.87 4.13 8.76
CA ARG A 406 15.87 3.57 9.67
C ARG A 406 14.47 3.57 9.03
N LEU A 407 14.10 4.66 8.37
CA LEU A 407 12.84 4.78 7.61
C LEU A 407 12.74 3.72 6.50
N ASN A 408 13.82 3.53 5.73
CA ASN A 408 13.87 2.52 4.67
C ASN A 408 13.71 1.07 5.20
N CYS A 409 14.34 0.74 6.34
CA CYS A 409 14.16 -0.58 6.96
C CYS A 409 12.72 -0.80 7.46
N LEU A 410 12.08 0.25 7.99
CA LEU A 410 10.70 0.20 8.43
C LEU A 410 9.75 0.01 7.23
N ALA A 411 9.96 0.74 6.15
CA ALA A 411 9.19 0.62 4.91
C ALA A 411 9.23 -0.80 4.32
N MET A 412 10.42 -1.42 4.28
CA MET A 412 10.57 -2.81 3.81
C MET A 412 9.73 -3.80 4.65
N SER A 413 9.67 -3.62 5.96
CA SER A 413 8.90 -4.48 6.87
C SER A 413 7.39 -4.32 6.64
N PHE A 414 6.92 -3.08 6.40
CA PHE A 414 5.54 -2.81 6.02
C PHE A 414 5.18 -3.42 4.66
N THR A 415 6.05 -3.30 3.66
CA THR A 415 5.87 -3.91 2.34
C THR A 415 5.69 -5.44 2.43
N LEU A 416 6.51 -6.12 3.22
CA LEU A 416 6.40 -7.56 3.43
C LEU A 416 5.10 -7.95 4.15
N ARG A 417 4.65 -7.13 5.10
CA ARG A 417 3.39 -7.36 5.82
C ARG A 417 2.19 -7.17 4.90
N TYR A 418 2.23 -6.13 4.06
CA TYR A 418 1.26 -5.92 3.00
C TYR A 418 1.21 -7.12 2.04
N GLN A 419 2.35 -7.64 1.58
CA GLN A 419 2.37 -8.81 0.71
C GLN A 419 1.76 -10.06 1.37
N ARG A 420 1.84 -10.18 2.69
CA ARG A 420 1.30 -11.31 3.46
C ARG A 420 -0.19 -11.21 3.78
N LEU A 421 -0.63 -10.02 4.20
CA LEU A 421 -1.97 -9.79 4.75
C LEU A 421 -2.90 -9.08 3.75
N GLY A 422 -2.34 -8.44 2.72
CA GLY A 422 -3.09 -7.64 1.74
C GLY A 422 -3.63 -6.32 2.29
N ASN A 423 -3.22 -5.93 3.51
CA ASN A 423 -3.69 -4.72 4.18
C ASN A 423 -3.14 -3.47 3.50
N LEU A 424 -4.04 -2.69 2.90
CA LEU A 424 -3.68 -1.50 2.13
C LEU A 424 -3.07 -0.39 2.99
N GLU A 425 -3.37 -0.34 4.29
CA GLU A 425 -2.74 0.64 5.19
C GLU A 425 -1.24 0.41 5.30
N ASP A 426 -0.80 -0.85 5.41
CA ASP A 426 0.62 -1.21 5.47
C ASP A 426 1.35 -0.78 4.18
N LEU A 427 0.69 -0.83 3.02
CA LEU A 427 1.28 -0.38 1.75
C LEU A 427 1.48 1.14 1.69
N GLU A 428 0.54 1.90 2.24
CA GLU A 428 0.65 3.37 2.28
C GLU A 428 1.70 3.80 3.32
N GLU A 429 1.77 3.13 4.47
CA GLU A 429 2.84 3.34 5.44
C GLU A 429 4.23 3.03 4.84
N ALA A 430 4.36 1.97 4.04
CA ALA A 430 5.61 1.69 3.33
C ALA A 430 6.02 2.84 2.39
N LEU A 431 5.08 3.34 1.58
CA LEU A 431 5.32 4.44 0.65
C LEU A 431 5.71 5.73 1.34
N GLU A 432 5.04 6.10 2.43
CA GLU A 432 5.34 7.32 3.20
C GLU A 432 6.77 7.26 3.77
N ASN A 433 7.16 6.11 4.34
CA ASN A 433 8.49 5.91 4.88
C ASN A 433 9.58 5.87 3.79
N ASP A 434 9.34 5.21 2.65
CA ASP A 434 10.28 5.17 1.51
C ASP A 434 10.48 6.57 0.91
N GLN A 435 9.41 7.35 0.75
CA GLN A 435 9.48 8.72 0.24
C GLN A 435 10.26 9.62 1.20
N ALA A 436 9.99 9.53 2.50
CA ALA A 436 10.73 10.27 3.51
C ALA A 436 12.21 9.87 3.51
N ALA A 437 12.53 8.58 3.41
CA ALA A 437 13.91 8.10 3.33
C ALA A 437 14.65 8.71 2.14
N VAL A 438 14.05 8.70 0.94
CA VAL A 438 14.65 9.30 -0.26
C VAL A 438 14.81 10.83 -0.10
N ALA A 439 13.77 11.52 0.38
CA ALA A 439 13.78 12.98 0.54
C ALA A 439 14.86 13.48 1.51
N HIS A 440 15.11 12.72 2.58
CA HIS A 440 16.14 13.04 3.58
C HIS A 440 17.55 12.55 3.20
N THR A 441 17.73 11.89 2.04
CA THR A 441 19.04 11.41 1.58
C THR A 441 19.76 12.47 0.73
N PRO A 442 20.99 12.89 1.08
CA PRO A 442 21.77 13.80 0.24
C PRO A 442 22.10 13.20 -1.14
N GLY A 443 22.15 14.04 -2.17
CA GLY A 443 22.56 13.62 -3.52
C GLY A 443 24.00 13.09 -3.55
N GLY A 444 24.22 11.95 -4.23
CA GLY A 444 25.52 11.29 -4.32
C GLY A 444 25.88 10.35 -3.15
N HIS A 445 24.96 10.12 -2.21
CA HIS A 445 25.12 9.14 -1.14
C HIS A 445 25.11 7.70 -1.68
N SER A 446 25.98 6.82 -1.17
CA SER A 446 26.12 5.43 -1.63
C SER A 446 24.84 4.60 -1.56
N GLU A 447 24.03 4.82 -0.51
CA GLU A 447 22.76 4.12 -0.26
C GLU A 447 21.53 4.71 -1.01
N LEU A 448 21.68 5.84 -1.71
CA LEU A 448 20.54 6.45 -2.41
C LEU A 448 19.94 5.53 -3.50
N PRO A 449 20.74 4.80 -4.31
CA PRO A 449 20.21 3.81 -5.26
C PRO A 449 19.34 2.73 -4.61
N ALA A 450 19.73 2.20 -3.44
CA ALA A 450 18.98 1.17 -2.73
C ALA A 450 17.64 1.70 -2.19
N ARG A 451 17.61 2.95 -1.69
CA ARG A 451 16.37 3.60 -1.22
C ARG A 451 15.40 3.90 -2.38
N LEU A 452 15.93 4.36 -3.51
CA LEU A 452 15.14 4.56 -4.73
C LEU A 452 14.58 3.25 -5.28
N HIS A 453 15.32 2.15 -5.16
CA HIS A 453 14.83 0.82 -5.51
C HIS A 453 13.63 0.40 -4.65
N ASN A 454 13.74 0.52 -3.33
CA ASN A 454 12.64 0.13 -2.41
C ASN A 454 11.38 0.96 -2.66
N LEU A 455 11.54 2.28 -2.88
CA LEU A 455 10.43 3.15 -3.27
C LEU A 455 9.79 2.69 -4.58
N ALA A 456 10.59 2.27 -5.57
CA ALA A 456 10.07 1.72 -6.81
C ALA A 456 9.29 0.42 -6.59
N VAL A 457 9.70 -0.45 -5.66
CA VAL A 457 8.98 -1.67 -5.28
C VAL A 457 7.61 -1.33 -4.67
N SER A 458 7.58 -0.39 -3.74
CA SER A 458 6.35 0.08 -3.09
C SER A 458 5.35 0.66 -4.11
N PHE A 459 5.83 1.43 -5.10
CA PHE A 459 4.99 1.92 -6.20
C PHE A 459 4.47 0.80 -7.11
N THR A 460 5.29 -0.20 -7.45
CA THR A 460 4.84 -1.36 -8.25
C THR A 460 3.77 -2.17 -7.52
N ASN A 461 3.90 -2.36 -6.20
CA ASN A 461 2.91 -3.03 -5.36
C ASN A 461 1.56 -2.28 -5.37
N ARG A 462 1.60 -0.95 -5.26
CA ARG A 462 0.41 -0.08 -5.35
C ARG A 462 -0.23 -0.12 -6.73
N TYR A 463 0.57 -0.08 -7.79
CA TYR A 463 0.10 -0.27 -9.15
C TYR A 463 -0.63 -1.61 -9.34
N SER A 464 -0.08 -2.72 -8.81
CA SER A 464 -0.73 -4.04 -8.94
C SER A 464 -2.13 -4.09 -8.33
N ARG A 465 -2.42 -3.26 -7.32
CA ARG A 465 -3.76 -3.15 -6.73
C ARG A 465 -4.66 -2.15 -7.42
N SER A 466 -4.12 -0.97 -7.74
CA SER A 466 -4.92 0.16 -8.22
C SER A 466 -5.09 0.16 -9.74
N GLY A 467 -4.15 -0.43 -10.47
CA GLY A 467 -4.00 -0.29 -11.92
C GLY A 467 -3.61 1.12 -12.38
N ASN A 468 -3.21 2.01 -11.46
CA ASN A 468 -2.88 3.41 -11.77
C ASN A 468 -1.54 3.51 -12.49
N LEU A 469 -1.57 3.92 -13.75
CA LEU A 469 -0.37 4.04 -14.59
C LEU A 469 0.66 5.04 -14.06
N GLN A 470 0.24 6.05 -13.30
CA GLN A 470 1.17 7.01 -12.70
C GLN A 470 2.09 6.35 -11.68
N ASP A 471 1.59 5.38 -10.91
CA ASP A 471 2.41 4.65 -9.93
C ASP A 471 3.45 3.78 -10.66
N LEU A 472 3.10 3.19 -11.79
CA LEU A 472 4.03 2.42 -12.62
C LEU A 472 5.10 3.32 -13.27
N GLU A 473 4.71 4.49 -13.77
CA GLU A 473 5.66 5.49 -14.29
C GLU A 473 6.61 5.98 -13.20
N ALA A 474 6.10 6.19 -11.97
CA ALA A 474 6.91 6.55 -10.82
C ALA A 474 7.89 5.43 -10.45
N ALA A 475 7.47 4.17 -10.48
CA ALA A 475 8.35 3.01 -10.24
C ALA A 475 9.51 2.96 -11.24
N ILE A 476 9.20 3.07 -12.54
CA ILE A 476 10.21 3.07 -13.62
C ILE A 476 11.18 4.26 -13.48
N THR A 477 10.64 5.45 -13.17
CA THR A 477 11.45 6.66 -13.00
C THR A 477 12.44 6.51 -11.84
N ASN A 478 11.98 6.01 -10.69
CA ASN A 478 12.85 5.80 -9.52
C ASN A 478 13.90 4.71 -9.77
N ALA A 479 13.54 3.61 -10.45
CA ALA A 479 14.48 2.56 -10.81
C ALA A 479 15.58 3.05 -11.79
N HIS A 480 15.23 3.89 -12.77
CA HIS A 480 16.21 4.55 -13.63
C HIS A 480 17.09 5.55 -12.86
N ALA A 481 16.50 6.33 -11.95
CA ALA A 481 17.25 7.26 -11.11
C ALA A 481 18.27 6.54 -10.21
N ALA A 482 17.92 5.36 -9.70
CA ALA A 482 18.83 4.50 -8.95
C ALA A 482 20.00 4.01 -9.82
N LEU A 483 19.70 3.50 -11.02
CA LEU A 483 20.70 2.99 -11.95
C LEU A 483 21.69 4.07 -12.40
N ALA A 484 21.20 5.30 -12.66
CA ALA A 484 22.03 6.43 -13.09
C ALA A 484 23.03 6.91 -12.03
N GLN A 485 22.76 6.62 -10.75
CA GLN A 485 23.56 7.07 -9.61
C GLN A 485 24.46 5.96 -9.04
N MET A 486 24.47 4.78 -9.67
CA MET A 486 25.19 3.63 -9.17
C MET A 486 26.67 3.61 -9.62
N PRO A 487 27.63 3.32 -8.72
CA PRO A 487 29.03 3.14 -9.09
C PRO A 487 29.24 1.90 -9.98
N GLU A 488 30.24 1.95 -10.88
CA GLU A 488 30.60 0.79 -11.71
C GLU A 488 31.05 -0.40 -10.83
N GLY A 489 30.45 -1.58 -11.06
CA GLY A 489 30.77 -2.82 -10.35
C GLY A 489 30.12 -2.98 -8.98
N HIS A 490 29.02 -2.29 -8.70
CA HIS A 490 28.23 -2.49 -7.47
C HIS A 490 27.55 -3.87 -7.43
N THR A 491 27.53 -4.51 -6.26
CA THR A 491 26.95 -5.85 -6.05
C THR A 491 25.44 -5.89 -6.26
N ASP A 492 24.78 -4.74 -6.14
CA ASP A 492 23.31 -4.63 -6.17
C ASP A 492 22.74 -4.31 -7.56
N LEU A 493 23.60 -4.19 -8.58
CA LEU A 493 23.17 -4.01 -9.97
C LEU A 493 22.11 -5.02 -10.42
N PRO A 494 22.25 -6.33 -10.13
CA PRO A 494 21.25 -7.31 -10.54
C PRO A 494 19.85 -7.04 -9.96
N MET A 495 19.75 -6.61 -8.69
CA MET A 495 18.48 -6.28 -8.03
C MET A 495 17.73 -5.11 -8.73
N LEU A 496 18.47 -4.10 -9.20
CA LEU A 496 17.89 -2.99 -9.98
C LEU A 496 17.43 -3.42 -11.37
N LEU A 497 18.21 -4.27 -12.04
CA LEU A 497 17.86 -4.83 -13.35
C LEU A 497 16.60 -5.71 -13.25
N GLN A 498 16.50 -6.52 -12.20
CA GLN A 498 15.31 -7.31 -11.90
C GLN A 498 14.06 -6.42 -11.78
N HIS A 499 14.14 -5.33 -11.03
CA HIS A 499 12.99 -4.44 -10.83
C HIS A 499 12.56 -3.71 -12.11
N LEU A 500 13.53 -3.26 -12.90
CA LEU A 500 13.25 -2.69 -14.23
C LEU A 500 12.58 -3.72 -15.12
N ALA A 501 13.04 -4.98 -15.10
CA ALA A 501 12.44 -6.05 -15.88
C ALA A 501 10.97 -6.28 -15.50
N VAL A 502 10.67 -6.36 -14.20
CA VAL A 502 9.29 -6.51 -13.69
C VAL A 502 8.42 -5.31 -14.07
N SER A 503 8.94 -4.08 -13.91
CA SER A 503 8.19 -2.86 -14.21
C SER A 503 7.86 -2.73 -15.70
N PHE A 504 8.81 -3.01 -16.59
CA PHE A 504 8.56 -3.04 -18.03
C PHE A 504 7.61 -4.16 -18.45
N HIS A 505 7.69 -5.33 -17.80
CA HIS A 505 6.73 -6.40 -18.03
C HIS A 505 5.30 -5.99 -17.64
N CYS A 506 5.13 -5.35 -16.48
CA CYS A 506 3.86 -4.77 -16.04
C CYS A 506 3.33 -3.69 -17.01
N GLN A 507 4.22 -2.88 -17.59
CA GLN A 507 3.87 -1.89 -18.60
C GLN A 507 3.39 -2.56 -19.90
N TYR A 508 4.10 -3.60 -20.34
CA TYR A 508 3.72 -4.41 -21.48
C TYR A 508 2.33 -5.04 -21.32
N GLU A 509 2.00 -5.60 -20.15
CA GLU A 509 0.68 -6.20 -19.91
C GLU A 509 -0.48 -5.23 -20.12
N LYS A 510 -0.26 -3.91 -19.98
CA LYS A 510 -1.26 -2.87 -20.25
C LYS A 510 -1.19 -2.29 -21.65
N SER A 511 0.01 -1.94 -22.11
CA SER A 511 0.22 -1.25 -23.38
C SER A 511 0.12 -2.21 -24.57
N GLY A 512 0.44 -3.48 -24.36
CA GLY A 512 0.69 -4.46 -25.41
C GLY A 512 1.90 -4.10 -26.30
N ASN A 513 2.71 -3.12 -25.88
CA ASN A 513 3.85 -2.61 -26.63
C ASN A 513 5.03 -3.59 -26.55
N LEU A 514 5.40 -4.14 -27.70
CA LEU A 514 6.48 -5.11 -27.80
C LEU A 514 7.84 -4.55 -27.33
N GLN A 515 8.06 -3.24 -27.41
CA GLN A 515 9.32 -2.63 -26.96
C GLN A 515 9.50 -2.76 -25.44
N ASP A 516 8.43 -2.59 -24.68
CA ASP A 516 8.46 -2.73 -23.21
C ASP A 516 8.80 -4.18 -22.84
N LEU A 517 8.25 -5.17 -23.56
CA LEU A 517 8.55 -6.58 -23.34
C LEU A 517 9.99 -6.95 -23.74
N GLU A 518 10.53 -6.35 -24.79
CA GLU A 518 11.92 -6.53 -25.20
C GLU A 518 12.88 -5.91 -24.17
N ALA A 519 12.57 -4.73 -23.65
CA ALA A 519 13.31 -4.10 -22.57
C ALA A 519 13.27 -4.93 -21.29
N ALA A 520 12.12 -5.51 -20.93
CA ALA A 520 12.00 -6.41 -19.80
C ALA A 520 12.93 -7.62 -19.95
N LEU A 521 12.94 -8.24 -21.13
CA LEU A 521 13.77 -9.41 -21.40
C LEU A 521 15.27 -9.09 -21.38
N GLU A 522 15.68 -7.94 -21.92
CA GLU A 522 17.07 -7.50 -21.91
C GLU A 522 17.58 -7.31 -20.47
N ASN A 523 16.81 -6.62 -19.64
CA ASN A 523 17.15 -6.40 -18.23
C ASN A 523 17.19 -7.71 -17.43
N SER A 524 16.22 -8.60 -17.61
CA SER A 524 16.20 -9.89 -16.89
C SER A 524 17.34 -10.84 -17.31
N LYS A 525 17.76 -10.81 -18.60
CA LYS A 525 18.95 -11.55 -19.03
C LYS A 525 20.23 -10.99 -18.43
N ALA A 526 20.34 -9.65 -18.37
CA ALA A 526 21.48 -9.00 -17.75
C ALA A 526 21.56 -9.32 -16.26
N ASP A 527 20.43 -9.27 -15.54
CA ASP A 527 20.32 -9.66 -14.13
C ASP A 527 20.86 -11.08 -13.87
N VAL A 528 20.31 -12.08 -14.57
CA VAL A 528 20.79 -13.47 -14.46
C VAL A 528 22.28 -13.59 -14.82
N GLY A 529 22.73 -12.89 -15.87
CA GLY A 529 24.13 -12.91 -16.32
C GLY A 529 25.13 -12.28 -15.33
N HIS A 530 24.69 -11.33 -14.51
CA HIS A 530 25.50 -10.68 -13.48
C HIS A 530 25.39 -11.37 -12.10
N THR A 531 24.58 -12.41 -11.98
CA THR A 531 24.42 -13.19 -10.73
C THR A 531 25.52 -14.25 -10.60
N PRO A 532 26.28 -14.31 -9.50
CA PRO A 532 27.24 -15.39 -9.28
C PRO A 532 26.58 -16.76 -9.22
N GLU A 533 27.24 -17.79 -9.77
CA GLU A 533 26.75 -19.17 -9.69
C GLU A 533 26.65 -19.63 -8.21
N GLY A 534 25.50 -20.19 -7.84
CA GLY A 534 25.24 -20.66 -6.48
C GLY A 534 24.71 -19.60 -5.50
N HIS A 535 24.46 -18.37 -5.95
CA HIS A 535 23.81 -17.35 -5.14
C HIS A 535 22.37 -17.77 -4.76
N PRO A 536 21.90 -17.55 -3.51
CA PRO A 536 20.56 -17.97 -3.08
C PRO A 536 19.39 -17.41 -3.89
N ASP A 537 19.56 -16.24 -4.51
CA ASP A 537 18.53 -15.59 -5.35
C ASP A 537 18.47 -16.11 -6.79
N VAL A 538 19.38 -16.99 -7.21
CA VAL A 538 19.39 -17.55 -8.58
C VAL A 538 18.01 -18.13 -8.97
N PRO A 539 17.32 -18.92 -8.13
CA PRO A 539 15.97 -19.41 -8.46
C PRO A 539 14.95 -18.30 -8.76
N ALA A 540 14.96 -17.20 -7.99
CA ALA A 540 14.03 -16.09 -8.20
C ALA A 540 14.30 -15.35 -9.52
N ARG A 541 15.58 -15.14 -9.87
CA ARG A 541 15.95 -14.46 -11.13
C ARG A 541 15.67 -15.31 -12.36
N LEU A 542 15.93 -16.62 -12.28
CA LEU A 542 15.56 -17.57 -13.33
C LEU A 542 14.04 -17.61 -13.51
N HIS A 543 13.29 -17.53 -12.41
CA HIS A 543 11.85 -17.46 -12.44
C HIS A 543 11.34 -16.21 -13.19
N ASP A 544 11.83 -15.02 -12.85
CA ASP A 544 11.41 -13.78 -13.52
C ASP A 544 11.71 -13.82 -15.03
N LEU A 545 12.87 -14.38 -15.39
CA LEU A 545 13.24 -14.58 -16.78
C LEU A 545 12.26 -15.54 -17.50
N ALA A 546 11.85 -16.63 -16.83
CA ALA A 546 10.87 -17.58 -17.37
C ALA A 546 9.49 -16.93 -17.60
N VAL A 547 9.06 -16.03 -16.71
CA VAL A 547 7.80 -15.27 -16.86
C VAL A 547 7.84 -14.41 -18.11
N ILE A 548 8.93 -13.67 -18.33
CA ILE A 548 9.07 -12.78 -19.49
C ILE A 548 9.13 -13.58 -20.80
N PHE A 549 9.85 -14.72 -20.82
CA PHE A 549 9.84 -15.63 -21.96
C PHE A 549 8.44 -16.17 -22.24
N THR A 550 7.67 -16.53 -21.20
CA THR A 550 6.28 -16.97 -21.34
C THR A 550 5.39 -15.89 -21.95
N ALA A 551 5.49 -14.65 -21.48
CA ALA A 551 4.75 -13.52 -22.04
C ALA A 551 5.11 -13.28 -23.52
N ARG A 552 6.40 -13.37 -23.86
CA ARG A 552 6.88 -13.24 -25.25
C ARG A 552 6.37 -14.37 -26.15
N TYR A 553 6.36 -15.60 -25.63
CA TYR A 553 5.74 -16.74 -26.33
C TYR A 553 4.26 -16.50 -26.60
N GLN A 554 3.48 -16.07 -25.60
CA GLN A 554 2.05 -15.79 -25.77
C GLN A 554 1.80 -14.73 -26.86
N ARG A 555 2.69 -13.73 -26.98
CA ARG A 555 2.55 -12.65 -27.95
C ARG A 555 2.99 -13.01 -29.36
N LEU A 556 4.12 -13.69 -29.49
CA LEU A 556 4.80 -13.93 -30.77
C LEU A 556 4.62 -15.37 -31.30
N GLY A 557 4.24 -16.31 -30.43
CA GLY A 557 4.13 -17.74 -30.76
C GLY A 557 5.48 -18.45 -30.98
N ASN A 558 6.60 -17.83 -30.61
CA ASN A 558 7.94 -18.38 -30.85
C ASN A 558 8.27 -19.54 -29.90
N LEU A 559 8.50 -20.73 -30.47
CA LEU A 559 8.73 -21.94 -29.70
C LEU A 559 10.01 -21.92 -28.86
N GLN A 560 11.03 -21.21 -29.31
CA GLN A 560 12.29 -21.07 -28.56
C GLN A 560 12.07 -20.34 -27.23
N ASP A 561 11.12 -19.40 -27.18
CA ASP A 561 10.81 -18.68 -25.95
C ASP A 561 10.10 -19.60 -24.94
N LEU A 562 9.18 -20.46 -25.40
CA LEU A 562 8.55 -21.46 -24.52
C LEU A 562 9.55 -22.50 -23.99
N GLU A 563 10.46 -22.97 -24.84
CA GLU A 563 11.53 -23.89 -24.44
C GLU A 563 12.48 -23.22 -23.42
N ALA A 564 12.83 -21.95 -23.63
CA ALA A 564 13.63 -21.18 -22.68
C ALA A 564 12.90 -20.98 -21.34
N ALA A 565 11.60 -20.67 -21.36
CA ALA A 565 10.80 -20.56 -20.13
C ALA A 565 10.83 -21.85 -19.31
N LEU A 566 10.56 -22.99 -19.96
CA LEU A 566 10.57 -24.31 -19.30
C LEU A 566 11.94 -24.67 -18.71
N VAL A 567 13.04 -24.38 -19.42
CA VAL A 567 14.39 -24.63 -18.91
C VAL A 567 14.65 -23.81 -17.65
N ASN A 568 14.32 -22.52 -17.67
CA ASN A 568 14.54 -21.63 -16.51
C ASN A 568 13.65 -22.03 -15.33
N ASP A 569 12.37 -22.32 -15.53
CA ASP A 569 11.46 -22.80 -14.48
C ASP A 569 11.94 -24.12 -13.85
N HIS A 570 12.41 -25.06 -14.67
CA HIS A 570 12.98 -26.32 -14.18
C HIS A 570 14.23 -26.10 -13.34
N MET A 571 15.11 -25.19 -13.76
CA MET A 571 16.31 -24.84 -13.00
C MET A 571 15.95 -24.17 -11.67
N ALA A 572 15.00 -23.22 -11.65
CA ALA A 572 14.54 -22.58 -10.42
C ALA A 572 14.00 -23.61 -9.40
N VAL A 573 13.17 -24.55 -9.84
CA VAL A 573 12.65 -25.63 -8.99
C VAL A 573 13.78 -26.56 -8.52
N ALA A 574 14.74 -26.92 -9.38
CA ALA A 574 15.82 -27.84 -9.06
C ALA A 574 16.83 -27.26 -8.06
N HIS A 575 17.08 -25.95 -8.12
CA HIS A 575 18.00 -25.24 -7.23
C HIS A 575 17.39 -24.86 -5.88
N THR A 576 16.09 -25.04 -5.70
CA THR A 576 15.37 -24.66 -4.46
C THR A 576 15.08 -25.88 -3.58
N PRO A 577 15.53 -25.91 -2.31
CA PRO A 577 15.15 -26.94 -1.35
C PRO A 577 13.62 -27.07 -1.20
N LYS A 578 13.12 -28.28 -0.95
CA LYS A 578 11.66 -28.53 -0.86
C LYS A 578 10.98 -27.87 0.34
N ASP A 579 11.75 -27.63 1.39
CA ASP A 579 11.34 -26.94 2.62
C ASP A 579 11.46 -25.42 2.51
N HIS A 580 11.91 -24.89 1.37
CA HIS A 580 11.96 -23.45 1.11
C HIS A 580 10.55 -22.86 0.97
N PRO A 581 10.24 -21.71 1.60
CA PRO A 581 8.92 -21.08 1.52
C PRO A 581 8.49 -20.75 0.08
N ASP A 582 9.44 -20.38 -0.79
CA ASP A 582 9.19 -20.07 -2.20
C ASP A 582 9.15 -21.30 -3.13
N HIS A 583 9.49 -22.50 -2.66
CA HIS A 583 9.46 -23.71 -3.51
C HIS A 583 8.09 -23.93 -4.21
N PRO A 584 6.95 -23.77 -3.52
CA PRO A 584 5.65 -23.83 -4.16
C PRO A 584 5.38 -22.73 -5.20
N ILE A 585 6.03 -21.56 -5.09
CA ILE A 585 5.91 -20.47 -6.07
C ILE A 585 6.55 -20.92 -7.39
N TRP A 586 7.77 -21.45 -7.34
CA TRP A 586 8.47 -21.94 -8.54
C TRP A 586 7.72 -23.09 -9.21
N LEU A 587 7.12 -24.00 -8.44
CA LEU A 587 6.25 -25.05 -8.97
C LEU A 587 5.02 -24.46 -9.69
N GLN A 588 4.41 -23.41 -9.14
CA GLN A 588 3.25 -22.78 -9.74
C GLN A 588 3.56 -22.16 -11.11
N HIS A 589 4.75 -21.57 -11.27
CA HIS A 589 5.17 -20.99 -12.53
C HIS A 589 5.56 -22.05 -13.56
N LEU A 590 6.28 -23.09 -13.15
CA LEU A 590 6.51 -24.26 -14.00
C LEU A 590 5.19 -24.86 -14.52
N ALA A 591 4.16 -24.93 -13.69
CA ALA A 591 2.83 -25.40 -14.12
C ALA A 591 2.19 -24.50 -15.19
N VAL A 592 2.43 -23.18 -15.17
CA VAL A 592 1.97 -22.25 -16.21
C VAL A 592 2.67 -22.53 -17.54
N SER A 593 4.00 -22.65 -17.53
CA SER A 593 4.79 -22.97 -18.74
C SER A 593 4.41 -24.33 -19.32
N LEU A 594 4.23 -25.35 -18.48
CA LEU A 594 3.73 -26.67 -18.89
C LEU A 594 2.28 -26.61 -19.42
N THR A 595 1.44 -25.71 -18.90
CA THR A 595 0.08 -25.51 -19.42
C THR A 595 0.11 -24.97 -20.84
N HIS A 596 1.02 -24.04 -21.16
CA HIS A 596 1.21 -23.58 -22.53
C HIS A 596 1.73 -24.67 -23.47
N GLN A 597 2.66 -25.50 -22.99
CA GLN A 597 3.12 -26.68 -23.72
C GLN A 597 1.94 -27.62 -24.03
N TYR A 598 1.10 -27.92 -23.04
CA TYR A 598 -0.10 -28.73 -23.20
C TYR A 598 -1.11 -28.13 -24.18
N GLN A 599 -1.41 -26.83 -24.07
CA GLN A 599 -2.35 -26.15 -24.97
C GLN A 599 -1.89 -26.26 -26.44
N ARG A 600 -0.58 -26.23 -26.68
CA ARG A 600 0.00 -26.39 -28.01
C ARG A 600 0.01 -27.84 -28.49
N SER A 601 0.43 -28.77 -27.64
CA SER A 601 0.62 -30.17 -28.03
C SER A 601 -0.69 -30.95 -28.08
N GLY A 602 -1.65 -30.60 -27.21
CA GLY A 602 -2.85 -31.38 -26.92
C GLY A 602 -2.57 -32.74 -26.27
N ASN A 603 -1.32 -33.03 -25.90
CA ASN A 603 -0.89 -34.33 -25.39
C ASN A 603 -1.31 -34.53 -23.94
N LEU A 604 -1.86 -35.71 -23.64
CA LEU A 604 -2.30 -36.04 -22.28
C LEU A 604 -1.13 -36.05 -21.27
N GLN A 605 0.06 -36.46 -21.69
CA GLN A 605 1.27 -36.48 -20.85
C GLN A 605 1.66 -35.10 -20.33
N ASP A 606 1.53 -34.06 -21.17
CA ASP A 606 1.83 -32.68 -20.75
C ASP A 606 0.82 -32.20 -19.70
N LEU A 607 -0.46 -32.58 -19.84
CA LEU A 607 -1.49 -32.27 -18.85
C LEU A 607 -1.29 -33.04 -17.52
N GLU A 608 -0.83 -34.29 -17.60
CA GLU A 608 -0.46 -35.08 -16.41
C GLU A 608 0.73 -34.45 -15.66
N ALA A 609 1.70 -33.89 -16.38
CA ALA A 609 2.80 -33.14 -15.78
C ALA A 609 2.30 -31.85 -15.09
N VAL A 610 1.40 -31.09 -15.73
CA VAL A 610 0.77 -29.90 -15.10
C VAL A 610 0.03 -30.29 -13.80
N LEU A 611 -0.73 -31.39 -13.83
CA LEU A 611 -1.46 -31.89 -12.67
C LEU A 611 -0.54 -32.27 -11.52
N ASP A 612 0.54 -33.00 -11.79
CA ASP A 612 1.51 -33.42 -10.79
C ASP A 612 2.22 -32.21 -10.15
N ILE A 613 2.64 -31.24 -10.95
CA ILE A 613 3.30 -30.02 -10.45
C ILE A 613 2.33 -29.15 -9.62
N ASN A 614 1.09 -28.94 -10.08
CA ASN A 614 0.09 -28.19 -9.30
C ASN A 614 -0.27 -28.91 -7.99
N HIS A 615 -0.35 -30.24 -7.99
CA HIS A 615 -0.59 -31.02 -6.78
C HIS A 615 0.59 -30.92 -5.80
N LYS A 616 1.83 -30.98 -6.27
CA LYS A 616 3.03 -30.76 -5.44
C LYS A 616 3.04 -29.37 -4.82
N ALA A 617 2.69 -28.33 -5.59
CA ALA A 617 2.58 -26.97 -5.07
C ALA A 617 1.59 -26.90 -3.90
N VAL A 618 0.44 -27.57 -3.99
CA VAL A 618 -0.53 -27.67 -2.87
C VAL A 618 0.07 -28.41 -1.68
N ILE A 619 0.72 -29.57 -1.87
CA ILE A 619 1.30 -30.38 -0.78
C ILE A 619 2.37 -29.61 0.00
N TYR A 620 3.23 -28.85 -0.69
CA TYR A 620 4.30 -28.09 -0.04
C TYR A 620 3.84 -26.75 0.53
N THR A 621 2.55 -26.42 0.44
CA THR A 621 1.98 -25.20 1.01
C THR A 621 1.35 -25.48 2.37
N PRO A 622 1.73 -24.76 3.44
CA PRO A 622 1.06 -24.86 4.74
C PRO A 622 -0.44 -24.53 4.67
N GLU A 623 -1.26 -25.17 5.52
CA GLU A 623 -2.72 -25.00 5.52
C GLU A 623 -3.18 -23.55 5.80
N ASP A 624 -2.38 -22.78 6.55
CA ASP A 624 -2.62 -21.39 6.92
C ASP A 624 -2.01 -20.38 5.93
N HIS A 625 -1.39 -20.84 4.84
CA HIS A 625 -0.74 -19.97 3.88
C HIS A 625 -1.76 -19.21 3.00
N PRO A 626 -1.64 -17.87 2.83
CA PRO A 626 -2.61 -17.06 2.09
C PRO A 626 -2.73 -17.43 0.60
N ASP A 627 -1.67 -17.97 -0.01
CA ASP A 627 -1.70 -18.43 -1.41
C ASP A 627 -2.26 -19.85 -1.61
N LEU A 628 -2.53 -20.61 -0.54
CA LEU A 628 -3.08 -21.97 -0.65
C LEU A 628 -4.40 -22.01 -1.45
N PRO A 629 -5.39 -21.12 -1.22
CA PRO A 629 -6.59 -21.04 -2.04
C PRO A 629 -6.30 -20.90 -3.55
N GLY A 630 -5.35 -20.06 -3.94
CA GLY A 630 -4.97 -19.86 -5.34
C GLY A 630 -4.28 -21.09 -5.94
N ARG A 631 -3.47 -21.80 -5.17
CA ARG A 631 -2.82 -23.07 -5.59
C ARG A 631 -3.85 -24.20 -5.75
N LEU A 632 -4.81 -24.30 -4.83
CA LEU A 632 -5.94 -25.22 -4.92
C LEU A 632 -6.80 -24.94 -6.18
N GLN A 633 -7.07 -23.67 -6.49
CA GLN A 633 -7.80 -23.29 -7.71
C GLN A 633 -7.09 -23.78 -8.98
N ARG A 634 -5.78 -23.56 -9.10
CA ARG A 634 -5.02 -24.01 -10.28
C ARG A 634 -5.02 -25.52 -10.42
N TRP A 635 -4.86 -26.26 -9.31
CA TRP A 635 -4.96 -27.71 -9.34
C TRP A 635 -6.35 -28.19 -9.76
N ALA A 636 -7.41 -27.56 -9.24
CA ALA A 636 -8.78 -27.85 -9.64
C ALA A 636 -9.03 -27.58 -11.13
N MET A 637 -8.47 -26.50 -11.69
CA MET A 637 -8.54 -26.21 -13.13
C MET A 637 -7.86 -27.28 -13.98
N SER A 638 -6.70 -27.78 -13.57
CA SER A 638 -6.03 -28.89 -14.26
C SER A 638 -6.84 -30.19 -14.20
N LEU A 639 -7.49 -30.48 -13.07
CA LEU A 639 -8.40 -31.62 -12.93
C LEU A 639 -9.62 -31.47 -13.84
N THR A 640 -10.20 -30.27 -13.92
CA THR A 640 -11.29 -29.96 -14.85
C THR A 640 -10.86 -30.18 -16.30
N ALA A 641 -9.66 -29.73 -16.69
CA ALA A 641 -9.15 -29.93 -18.05
C ALA A 641 -8.96 -31.42 -18.39
N ARG A 642 -8.45 -32.23 -17.45
CA ARG A 642 -8.30 -33.69 -17.68
C ARG A 642 -9.65 -34.38 -17.73
N TYR A 643 -10.58 -33.99 -16.88
CA TYR A 643 -11.95 -34.47 -16.94
C TYR A 643 -12.59 -34.18 -18.30
N GLN A 644 -12.48 -32.96 -18.83
CA GLN A 644 -13.03 -32.60 -20.13
C GLN A 644 -12.45 -33.42 -21.29
N LYS A 645 -11.20 -33.89 -21.18
CA LYS A 645 -10.54 -34.72 -22.19
C LYS A 645 -10.85 -36.21 -22.05
N CYS A 646 -10.86 -36.74 -20.82
CA CYS A 646 -10.89 -38.17 -20.54
C CYS A 646 -12.25 -38.67 -20.07
N GLY A 647 -13.12 -37.80 -19.56
CA GLY A 647 -14.41 -38.14 -18.97
C GLY A 647 -14.32 -38.84 -17.60
N ASP A 648 -13.17 -38.77 -16.91
CA ASP A 648 -12.97 -39.43 -15.62
C ASP A 648 -13.76 -38.74 -14.48
N LEU A 649 -14.80 -39.42 -13.98
CA LEU A 649 -15.64 -38.92 -12.89
C LEU A 649 -14.88 -38.74 -11.57
N GLN A 650 -13.74 -39.39 -11.37
CA GLN A 650 -12.90 -39.15 -10.19
C GLN A 650 -12.25 -37.77 -10.24
N ASP A 651 -11.78 -37.34 -11.41
CA ASP A 651 -11.23 -35.99 -11.62
C ASP A 651 -12.29 -34.92 -11.42
N LEU A 652 -13.51 -35.15 -11.90
CA LEU A 652 -14.64 -34.26 -11.66
C LEU A 652 -14.90 -34.09 -10.16
N ASN A 653 -14.99 -35.20 -9.43
CA ASN A 653 -15.25 -35.16 -7.98
C ASN A 653 -14.12 -34.46 -7.23
N ASN A 654 -12.87 -34.76 -7.59
CA ASN A 654 -11.70 -34.10 -7.01
C ASN A 654 -11.72 -32.59 -7.31
N ALA A 655 -11.93 -32.19 -8.57
CA ALA A 655 -12.01 -30.78 -8.96
C ALA A 655 -13.06 -30.01 -8.17
N LEU A 656 -14.30 -30.54 -8.08
CA LEU A 656 -15.38 -29.92 -7.31
C LEU A 656 -15.04 -29.80 -5.82
N SER A 657 -14.40 -30.82 -5.24
CA SER A 657 -13.97 -30.78 -3.84
C SER A 657 -12.84 -29.77 -3.59
N THR A 658 -11.90 -29.65 -4.54
CA THR A 658 -10.75 -28.75 -4.46
C THR A 658 -11.16 -27.29 -4.65
N TYR A 659 -12.08 -26.98 -5.59
CA TYR A 659 -12.66 -25.63 -5.70
C TYR A 659 -13.36 -25.22 -4.40
N ARG A 660 -14.15 -26.12 -3.82
CA ARG A 660 -14.82 -25.88 -2.54
C ARG A 660 -13.83 -25.67 -1.39
N ALA A 661 -12.76 -26.47 -1.33
CA ALA A 661 -11.70 -26.35 -0.33
C ALA A 661 -10.94 -25.02 -0.47
N SER A 662 -10.66 -24.58 -1.70
CA SER A 662 -10.04 -23.28 -1.95
C SER A 662 -10.86 -22.15 -1.33
N PHE A 663 -12.17 -22.11 -1.60
CA PHE A 663 -13.05 -21.09 -1.04
C PHE A 663 -13.10 -21.14 0.51
N LYS A 664 -13.25 -22.33 1.10
CA LYS A 664 -13.29 -22.48 2.57
C LYS A 664 -12.00 -22.08 3.28
N ASN A 665 -10.85 -22.22 2.62
CA ASN A 665 -9.55 -21.82 3.14
C ASN A 665 -9.20 -20.37 2.78
N THR A 666 -10.10 -19.60 2.16
CA THR A 666 -9.91 -18.15 1.96
C THR A 666 -10.21 -17.46 3.29
N PRO A 667 -9.21 -16.86 3.97
CA PRO A 667 -9.45 -16.19 5.25
C PRO A 667 -10.46 -15.05 5.05
N PHE A 668 -11.41 -14.89 5.98
CA PHE A 668 -12.47 -13.87 5.91
C PHE A 668 -11.94 -12.42 5.84
N MET A 669 -10.67 -12.20 6.19
CA MET A 669 -9.97 -10.90 6.15
C MET A 669 -9.01 -10.75 4.96
N ASN A 670 -8.66 -11.85 4.27
CA ASN A 670 -7.66 -11.79 3.20
C ASN A 670 -8.37 -11.77 1.86
N THR A 671 -8.31 -10.62 1.20
CA THR A 671 -8.59 -10.56 -0.24
C THR A 671 -7.62 -11.51 -0.95
N PRO A 672 -8.07 -12.33 -1.91
CA PRO A 672 -7.14 -13.05 -2.76
C PRO A 672 -6.12 -12.08 -3.36
N SER A 673 -4.86 -12.48 -3.45
CA SER A 673 -3.80 -11.69 -4.11
C SER A 673 -4.19 -11.30 -5.54
N ASN A 674 -5.09 -12.07 -6.18
CA ASN A 674 -5.78 -11.68 -7.40
C ASN A 674 -7.27 -12.12 -7.41
N PRO A 675 -8.21 -11.24 -7.01
CA PRO A 675 -9.62 -11.63 -6.82
C PRO A 675 -10.34 -11.91 -8.15
N VAL A 676 -9.84 -11.38 -9.28
CA VAL A 676 -10.42 -11.66 -10.60
C VAL A 676 -10.15 -13.08 -11.06
N LYS A 677 -8.94 -13.61 -10.86
CA LYS A 677 -8.64 -15.02 -11.18
C LYS A 677 -9.47 -15.96 -10.33
N SER A 678 -9.69 -15.62 -9.06
CA SER A 678 -10.58 -16.39 -8.18
C SER A 678 -12.02 -16.35 -8.64
N TRP A 679 -12.53 -15.20 -9.11
CA TRP A 679 -13.85 -15.08 -9.74
C TRP A 679 -14.02 -16.05 -10.91
N GLU A 680 -13.07 -16.04 -11.85
CA GLU A 680 -13.08 -16.93 -13.02
C GLU A 680 -13.08 -18.42 -12.61
N ALA A 681 -12.25 -18.79 -11.62
CA ALA A 681 -12.19 -20.15 -11.09
C ALA A 681 -13.51 -20.58 -10.41
N THR A 682 -14.15 -19.70 -9.64
CA THR A 682 -15.46 -19.99 -9.01
C THR A 682 -16.59 -20.10 -10.04
N LEU A 683 -16.58 -19.31 -11.12
CA LEU A 683 -17.55 -19.47 -12.20
C LEU A 683 -17.35 -20.78 -12.97
N LEU A 684 -16.10 -21.22 -13.17
CA LEU A 684 -15.80 -22.53 -13.74
C LEU A 684 -16.29 -23.66 -12.83
N TRP A 685 -16.12 -23.52 -11.52
CA TRP A 685 -16.70 -24.45 -10.54
C TRP A 685 -18.22 -24.54 -10.67
N ALA A 686 -18.92 -23.40 -10.72
CA ALA A 686 -20.38 -23.35 -10.86
C ALA A 686 -20.86 -24.02 -12.16
N SER A 687 -20.19 -23.73 -13.29
CA SER A 687 -20.47 -24.33 -14.59
C SER A 687 -20.29 -25.86 -14.57
N LEU A 688 -19.19 -26.34 -13.98
CA LEU A 688 -18.90 -27.77 -13.86
C LEU A 688 -19.90 -28.50 -12.94
N ALA A 689 -20.35 -27.83 -11.87
CA ALA A 689 -21.41 -28.36 -11.00
C ALA A 689 -22.75 -28.44 -11.75
N LYS A 690 -23.08 -27.43 -12.57
CA LYS A 690 -24.31 -27.39 -13.39
C LYS A 690 -24.34 -28.48 -14.45
N SER A 691 -23.22 -28.77 -15.13
CA SER A 691 -23.17 -29.85 -16.13
C SER A 691 -23.37 -31.26 -15.54
N HIS A 692 -23.22 -31.42 -14.23
CA HIS A 692 -23.36 -32.70 -13.51
C HIS A 692 -24.39 -32.65 -12.37
N GLN A 693 -25.43 -31.83 -12.54
CA GLN A 693 -26.46 -31.47 -11.55
C GLN A 693 -27.17 -32.65 -10.86
N ALA A 694 -27.17 -33.85 -11.46
CA ALA A 694 -27.99 -35.01 -11.06
C ALA A 694 -27.82 -35.48 -9.60
N HIS A 695 -26.73 -35.11 -8.91
CA HIS A 695 -26.44 -35.62 -7.57
C HIS A 695 -26.23 -34.56 -6.47
N ARG A 696 -26.00 -33.27 -6.80
CA ARG A 696 -25.61 -32.25 -5.80
C ARG A 696 -26.04 -30.81 -6.16
N PRO A 697 -27.34 -30.49 -6.16
CA PRO A 697 -27.83 -29.16 -6.53
C PRO A 697 -27.29 -28.01 -5.66
N GLY A 698 -27.09 -28.25 -4.35
CA GLY A 698 -26.58 -27.22 -3.43
C GLY A 698 -25.16 -26.73 -3.74
N LEU A 699 -24.34 -27.52 -4.44
CA LEU A 699 -22.98 -27.09 -4.83
C LEU A 699 -22.99 -25.99 -5.89
N ILE A 700 -24.03 -25.92 -6.72
CA ILE A 700 -24.15 -24.89 -7.78
C ILE A 700 -24.34 -23.52 -7.12
N LEU A 701 -25.26 -23.45 -6.16
CA LEU A 701 -25.56 -22.22 -5.42
C LEU A 701 -24.38 -21.81 -4.54
N GLU A 702 -23.72 -22.76 -3.86
CA GLU A 702 -22.51 -22.49 -3.07
C GLU A 702 -21.39 -21.87 -3.93
N ALA A 703 -21.19 -22.37 -5.16
CA ALA A 703 -20.18 -21.86 -6.08
C ALA A 703 -20.49 -20.44 -6.59
N TYR A 704 -21.74 -20.17 -6.97
CA TYR A 704 -22.13 -18.82 -7.38
C TYR A 704 -22.10 -17.84 -6.21
N SER A 705 -22.59 -18.23 -5.02
CA SER A 705 -22.46 -17.39 -3.83
C SER A 705 -20.98 -17.04 -3.58
N ALA A 706 -20.08 -18.02 -3.63
CA ALA A 706 -18.64 -17.79 -3.47
C ALA A 706 -18.09 -16.74 -4.47
N ALA A 707 -18.46 -16.83 -5.75
CA ALA A 707 -18.06 -15.83 -6.75
C ALA A 707 -18.56 -14.43 -6.39
N PHE A 708 -19.85 -14.30 -6.05
CA PHE A 708 -20.47 -13.00 -5.76
C PHE A 708 -19.93 -12.36 -4.47
N HIS A 709 -19.42 -13.13 -3.50
CA HIS A 709 -18.73 -12.58 -2.33
C HIS A 709 -17.43 -11.83 -2.69
N LEU A 710 -16.79 -12.14 -3.82
CA LEU A 710 -15.55 -11.48 -4.27
C LEU A 710 -15.80 -10.14 -4.97
N LEU A 711 -17.03 -9.86 -5.40
CA LEU A 711 -17.35 -8.68 -6.21
C LEU A 711 -16.97 -7.33 -5.57
N PRO A 712 -17.20 -7.08 -4.26
CA PRO A 712 -16.80 -5.82 -3.63
C PRO A 712 -15.30 -5.56 -3.68
N ASP A 713 -14.49 -6.63 -3.62
CA ASP A 713 -13.03 -6.56 -3.66
C ASP A 713 -12.52 -6.38 -5.10
N ILE A 714 -13.18 -7.01 -6.07
CA ILE A 714 -12.85 -6.85 -7.50
C ILE A 714 -13.20 -5.43 -7.99
N LEU A 715 -14.35 -4.93 -7.57
CA LEU A 715 -14.85 -3.60 -7.92
C LEU A 715 -14.55 -2.62 -6.78
N TRP A 716 -13.28 -2.53 -6.37
CA TRP A 716 -12.85 -1.80 -5.18
C TRP A 716 -13.21 -0.30 -5.22
N ILE A 717 -13.72 0.25 -4.10
CA ILE A 717 -14.19 1.63 -4.04
C ILE A 717 -13.06 2.67 -4.20
N GLY A 718 -11.82 2.31 -3.85
CA GLY A 718 -10.64 3.16 -4.02
C GLY A 718 -10.12 3.27 -5.46
N THR A 719 -10.71 2.53 -6.40
CA THR A 719 -10.41 2.69 -7.84
C THR A 719 -11.29 3.80 -8.47
N SER A 720 -10.93 4.31 -9.64
CA SER A 720 -11.78 5.28 -10.34
C SER A 720 -13.09 4.62 -10.83
N ILE A 721 -14.15 5.41 -11.02
CA ILE A 721 -15.42 4.92 -11.60
C ILE A 721 -15.17 4.24 -12.95
N SER A 722 -14.32 4.84 -13.79
CA SER A 722 -13.93 4.26 -15.09
C SER A 722 -13.17 2.93 -14.94
N GLY A 723 -12.28 2.81 -13.96
CA GLY A 723 -11.53 1.57 -13.71
C GLY A 723 -12.42 0.41 -13.26
N ARG A 724 -13.43 0.69 -12.42
CA ARG A 724 -14.45 -0.31 -12.04
C ARG A 724 -15.27 -0.76 -13.24
N GLN A 725 -15.69 0.15 -14.09
CA GLN A 725 -16.49 -0.18 -15.28
C GLN A 725 -15.74 -1.03 -16.29
N ASP A 726 -14.44 -0.75 -16.50
CA ASP A 726 -13.59 -1.58 -17.34
C ASP A 726 -13.45 -3.00 -16.76
N THR A 727 -13.23 -3.09 -15.45
CA THR A 727 -13.15 -4.39 -14.75
C THR A 727 -14.47 -5.15 -14.82
N ASN A 728 -15.60 -4.49 -14.56
CA ASN A 728 -16.94 -5.08 -14.65
C ASN A 728 -17.20 -5.66 -16.05
N ARG A 729 -16.88 -4.91 -17.11
CA ARG A 729 -16.97 -5.37 -18.50
C ARG A 729 -16.07 -6.58 -18.76
N ARG A 730 -14.81 -6.53 -18.31
CA ARG A 730 -13.83 -7.60 -18.53
C ARG A 730 -14.25 -8.92 -17.91
N ILE A 731 -14.84 -8.90 -16.70
CA ILE A 731 -15.27 -10.12 -16.00
C ILE A 731 -16.73 -10.53 -16.28
N ASN A 732 -17.44 -9.72 -17.07
CA ASN A 732 -18.82 -9.94 -17.49
C ASN A 732 -19.78 -10.29 -16.34
N VAL A 733 -19.84 -9.42 -15.32
CA VAL A 733 -20.75 -9.61 -14.16
C VAL A 733 -22.20 -9.77 -14.61
N ALA A 734 -22.59 -9.09 -15.69
CA ALA A 734 -23.94 -9.17 -16.25
C ALA A 734 -24.34 -10.60 -16.64
N GLN A 735 -23.47 -11.32 -17.35
CA GLN A 735 -23.73 -12.71 -17.72
C GLN A 735 -23.72 -13.62 -16.49
N ALA A 736 -22.74 -13.48 -15.59
CA ALA A 736 -22.68 -14.27 -14.36
C ALA A 736 -23.92 -14.10 -13.49
N THR A 737 -24.47 -12.88 -13.43
CA THR A 737 -25.72 -12.54 -12.74
C THR A 737 -26.92 -13.25 -13.37
N SER A 738 -27.00 -13.24 -14.70
CA SER A 738 -28.05 -13.98 -15.40
C SER A 738 -27.96 -15.49 -15.16
N ASP A 739 -26.74 -16.04 -15.17
CA ASP A 739 -26.49 -17.47 -14.98
C ASP A 739 -26.88 -17.94 -13.58
N VAL A 740 -26.51 -17.17 -12.54
CA VAL A 740 -26.86 -17.52 -11.16
C VAL A 740 -28.37 -17.41 -10.92
N VAL A 741 -29.03 -16.37 -11.44
CA VAL A 741 -30.49 -16.23 -11.31
C VAL A 741 -31.20 -17.41 -11.95
N SER A 742 -30.78 -17.81 -13.15
CA SER A 742 -31.33 -18.97 -13.86
C SER A 742 -31.11 -20.27 -13.09
N ALA A 743 -29.91 -20.46 -12.53
CA ALA A 743 -29.59 -21.62 -11.71
C ALA A 743 -30.45 -21.67 -10.42
N CYS A 744 -30.68 -20.52 -9.77
CA CYS A 744 -31.55 -20.43 -8.60
C CYS A 744 -33.00 -20.78 -8.96
N ILE A 745 -33.51 -20.29 -10.10
CA ILE A 745 -34.85 -20.62 -10.61
C ILE A 745 -34.98 -22.11 -10.89
N ASP A 746 -34.02 -22.72 -11.59
CA ASP A 746 -34.04 -24.15 -11.91
C ASP A 746 -33.96 -25.04 -10.64
N LEU A 747 -33.39 -24.51 -9.56
CA LEU A 747 -33.31 -25.17 -8.24
C LEU A 747 -34.46 -24.80 -7.30
N GLY A 748 -35.33 -23.86 -7.67
CA GLY A 748 -36.50 -23.44 -6.91
C GLY A 748 -36.24 -22.42 -5.79
N ASP A 749 -35.04 -21.84 -5.69
CA ASP A 749 -34.72 -20.83 -4.67
C ASP A 749 -34.84 -19.40 -5.21
N LEU A 750 -36.08 -18.92 -5.32
CA LEU A 750 -36.36 -17.58 -5.84
C LEU A 750 -35.89 -16.45 -4.91
N SER A 751 -35.72 -16.72 -3.62
CA SER A 751 -35.25 -15.71 -2.65
C SER A 751 -33.78 -15.41 -2.89
N LEU A 752 -32.95 -16.46 -2.99
CA LEU A 752 -31.54 -16.32 -3.30
C LEU A 752 -31.32 -15.74 -4.71
N ALA A 753 -32.18 -16.07 -5.67
CA ALA A 753 -32.16 -15.47 -7.00
C ALA A 753 -32.24 -13.93 -6.94
N ILE A 754 -33.14 -13.40 -6.10
CA ILE A 754 -33.33 -11.95 -5.95
C ILE A 754 -32.16 -11.31 -5.20
N GLU A 755 -31.65 -11.95 -4.16
CA GLU A 755 -30.49 -11.49 -3.39
C GLU A 755 -29.24 -11.34 -4.27
N LEU A 756 -28.88 -12.40 -5.02
CA LEU A 756 -27.71 -12.40 -5.89
C LEU A 756 -27.91 -11.50 -7.12
N LEU A 757 -29.14 -11.35 -7.60
CA LEU A 757 -29.48 -10.36 -8.62
C LEU A 757 -29.20 -8.94 -8.12
N GLU A 758 -29.69 -8.57 -6.94
CA GLU A 758 -29.47 -7.24 -6.37
C GLU A 758 -27.97 -6.94 -6.23
N GLN A 759 -27.18 -7.92 -5.80
CA GLN A 759 -25.73 -7.79 -5.67
C GLN A 759 -25.02 -7.61 -7.03
N GLY A 760 -25.46 -8.33 -8.07
CA GLY A 760 -24.88 -8.27 -9.41
C GLY A 760 -25.27 -7.03 -10.22
N LEU A 761 -26.49 -6.51 -10.05
CA LEU A 761 -26.98 -5.31 -10.74
C LEU A 761 -26.47 -4.01 -10.10
N GLY A 762 -26.12 -4.06 -8.82
CA GLY A 762 -25.90 -2.89 -7.99
C GLY A 762 -24.43 -2.51 -7.78
N THR A 763 -23.42 -3.29 -8.14
CA THR A 763 -22.08 -3.13 -7.56
C THR A 763 -21.50 -1.71 -7.62
N SER A 764 -21.48 -1.05 -8.78
CA SER A 764 -20.99 0.34 -8.90
C SER A 764 -21.96 1.37 -8.30
N PHE A 765 -23.26 1.15 -8.43
CA PHE A 765 -24.33 2.09 -8.06
C PHE A 765 -24.65 2.04 -6.56
N GLN A 766 -24.76 0.83 -6.02
CA GLN A 766 -24.88 0.48 -4.61
C GLN A 766 -23.65 0.96 -3.83
N GLN A 767 -22.42 0.82 -4.32
CA GLN A 767 -21.24 1.40 -3.65
C GLN A 767 -21.32 2.92 -3.52
N LEU A 768 -21.82 3.63 -4.54
CA LEU A 768 -22.06 5.08 -4.45
C LEU A 768 -23.19 5.41 -3.46
N LEU A 769 -24.24 4.59 -3.36
CA LEU A 769 -25.27 4.70 -2.33
C LEU A 769 -24.72 4.35 -0.93
N GLN A 770 -23.74 3.44 -0.84
CA GLN A 770 -23.04 3.08 0.40
C GLN A 770 -22.21 4.26 0.95
N LEU A 771 -21.71 5.16 0.10
CA LEU A 771 -21.09 6.42 0.54
C LEU A 771 -22.12 7.42 1.09
N LYS A 772 -23.40 7.26 0.72
CA LYS A 772 -24.51 8.15 1.11
C LYS A 772 -25.46 7.50 2.12
N THR A 773 -25.04 6.40 2.77
CA THR A 773 -25.93 5.61 3.63
C THR A 773 -26.42 6.42 4.82
N ASN A 774 -27.64 6.14 5.28
CA ASN A 774 -28.13 6.74 6.50
C ASN A 774 -27.38 6.16 7.72
N LEU A 775 -26.62 7.01 8.40
CA LEU A 775 -25.75 6.63 9.53
C LEU A 775 -26.48 6.67 10.89
N ASP A 776 -27.79 6.97 10.90
CA ASP A 776 -28.63 7.05 12.10
C ASP A 776 -28.61 5.76 12.95
N VAL A 777 -28.24 4.62 12.36
CA VAL A 777 -28.14 3.31 13.02
C VAL A 777 -26.80 3.05 13.73
N LEU A 778 -25.79 3.88 13.48
CA LEU A 778 -24.44 3.71 14.04
C LEU A 778 -24.23 4.54 15.31
N PRO A 779 -23.36 4.09 16.23
CA PRO A 779 -22.84 4.96 17.29
C PRO A 779 -22.17 6.21 16.69
N GLN A 780 -22.29 7.35 17.37
CA GLN A 780 -21.90 8.65 16.82
C GLN A 780 -20.41 8.76 16.41
N GLN A 781 -19.51 8.03 17.09
CA GLN A 781 -18.10 7.96 16.71
C GLN A 781 -17.92 7.31 15.33
N TYR A 782 -18.39 6.07 15.16
CA TYR A 782 -18.35 5.34 13.88
C TYR A 782 -19.09 6.08 12.77
N ALA A 783 -20.24 6.71 13.09
CA ALA A 783 -20.98 7.52 12.14
C ALA A 783 -20.13 8.71 11.64
N THR A 784 -19.51 9.47 12.55
CA THR A 784 -18.72 10.65 12.17
C THR A 784 -17.50 10.26 11.36
N GLU A 785 -16.78 9.22 11.79
CA GLU A 785 -15.57 8.76 11.13
C GLU A 785 -15.86 8.17 9.74
N LEU A 786 -16.88 7.31 9.63
CA LEU A 786 -17.31 6.75 8.35
C LEU A 786 -17.85 7.84 7.43
N GLN A 787 -18.52 8.87 7.96
CA GLN A 787 -18.99 10.01 7.19
C GLN A 787 -17.83 10.83 6.65
N ASN A 788 -16.81 11.11 7.46
CA ASN A 788 -15.61 11.85 7.03
C ASN A 788 -14.88 11.10 5.93
N LEU A 789 -14.54 9.83 6.15
CA LEU A 789 -13.86 8.99 5.15
C LEU A 789 -14.70 8.83 3.87
N SER A 790 -16.02 8.65 4.01
CA SER A 790 -16.91 8.55 2.84
C SER A 790 -16.98 9.88 2.08
N MET A 791 -17.02 11.03 2.77
CA MET A 791 -17.02 12.36 2.15
C MET A 791 -15.69 12.68 1.47
N GLU A 792 -14.57 12.29 2.07
CA GLU A 792 -13.23 12.45 1.50
C GLU A 792 -13.08 11.64 0.20
N LEU A 793 -13.51 10.37 0.20
CA LEU A 793 -13.56 9.56 -1.02
C LEU A 793 -14.51 10.12 -2.08
N TYR A 794 -15.61 10.70 -1.63
CA TYR A 794 -16.67 11.20 -2.49
C TYR A 794 -16.27 12.48 -3.25
N HIS A 795 -15.49 13.37 -2.63
CA HIS A 795 -15.11 14.64 -3.23
C HIS A 795 -13.81 14.61 -4.04
N GLY A 796 -13.03 13.53 -3.98
CA GLY A 796 -11.83 13.36 -4.80
C GLY A 796 -10.79 14.49 -4.67
N THR A 797 -10.80 15.24 -3.56
CA THR A 797 -10.02 16.46 -3.35
C THR A 797 -8.59 16.19 -2.85
N MET A 798 -8.12 14.95 -2.88
CA MET A 798 -6.94 14.49 -2.13
C MET A 798 -5.78 14.05 -3.02
N GLU A 799 -4.57 14.18 -2.47
CA GLU A 799 -3.32 13.61 -3.02
C GLU A 799 -3.31 12.07 -2.96
N ASN A 800 -4.10 11.42 -2.08
CA ASN A 800 -4.07 9.97 -1.91
C ASN A 800 -5.43 9.29 -1.59
N PRO A 801 -6.35 9.16 -2.58
CA PRO A 801 -7.67 8.54 -2.39
C PRO A 801 -7.65 7.06 -2.01
N GLN A 802 -6.51 6.37 -2.19
CA GLN A 802 -6.36 4.95 -1.91
C GLN A 802 -6.19 4.68 -0.40
N LYS A 803 -5.46 5.55 0.31
CA LYS A 803 -5.34 5.50 1.78
C LYS A 803 -6.69 5.66 2.48
N VAL A 804 -7.48 6.66 2.08
CA VAL A 804 -8.82 6.90 2.65
C VAL A 804 -9.76 5.71 2.39
N ALA A 805 -9.65 5.08 1.20
CA ALA A 805 -10.44 3.90 0.88
C ALA A 805 -10.06 2.71 1.77
N ALA A 806 -8.77 2.51 2.02
CA ALA A 806 -8.25 1.48 2.91
C ALA A 806 -8.75 1.66 4.35
N GLN A 807 -8.61 2.87 4.90
CA GLN A 807 -9.11 3.21 6.24
C GLN A 807 -10.62 2.99 6.35
N ARG A 808 -11.38 3.41 5.33
CA ARG A 808 -12.82 3.15 5.28
C ARG A 808 -13.13 1.66 5.26
N HIS A 809 -12.34 0.85 4.56
CA HIS A 809 -12.51 -0.60 4.54
C HIS A 809 -12.39 -1.21 5.94
N ALA A 810 -11.29 -0.88 6.61
CA ALA A 810 -10.98 -1.37 7.95
C ALA A 810 -12.11 -0.98 8.93
N LEU A 811 -12.55 0.28 8.88
CA LEU A 811 -13.64 0.76 9.71
C LEU A 811 -14.97 0.03 9.45
N VAL A 812 -15.29 -0.27 8.18
CA VAL A 812 -16.50 -1.04 7.84
C VAL A 812 -16.42 -2.47 8.38
N ILE A 813 -15.24 -3.10 8.37
CA ILE A 813 -15.03 -4.42 8.98
C ILE A 813 -15.27 -4.34 10.50
N GLU A 814 -14.73 -3.33 11.17
CA GLU A 814 -14.98 -3.11 12.61
C GLU A 814 -16.46 -2.92 12.93
N ILE A 815 -17.18 -2.11 12.14
CA ILE A 815 -18.62 -1.88 12.32
C ILE A 815 -19.40 -3.20 12.20
N ARG A 816 -19.00 -4.11 11.32
CA ARG A 816 -19.65 -5.42 11.15
C ARG A 816 -19.47 -6.36 12.35
N HIS A 817 -18.50 -6.08 13.24
CA HIS A 817 -18.36 -6.81 14.49
C HIS A 817 -19.32 -6.32 15.59
N LEU A 818 -20.07 -5.25 15.36
CA LEU A 818 -21.08 -4.77 16.29
C LEU A 818 -22.37 -5.61 16.19
N PRO A 819 -23.01 -5.97 17.33
CA PRO A 819 -24.26 -6.75 17.32
C PRO A 819 -25.38 -6.07 16.54
N GLY A 820 -26.01 -6.80 15.61
CA GLY A 820 -27.10 -6.31 14.75
C GLY A 820 -26.64 -5.52 13.51
N LEU A 821 -25.33 -5.37 13.31
CA LEU A 821 -24.71 -4.70 12.15
C LEU A 821 -23.84 -5.65 11.33
N GLU A 822 -24.01 -6.97 11.49
CA GLU A 822 -23.20 -7.99 10.83
C GLU A 822 -23.28 -7.88 9.29
N ASN A 823 -24.43 -7.43 8.79
CA ASN A 823 -24.69 -7.20 7.36
C ASN A 823 -24.50 -5.73 6.94
N PHE A 824 -23.87 -4.89 7.76
CA PHE A 824 -23.67 -3.48 7.44
C PHE A 824 -22.88 -3.31 6.13
N LEU A 825 -23.51 -2.67 5.13
CA LEU A 825 -23.01 -2.52 3.76
C LEU A 825 -22.69 -3.86 3.05
N LEU A 826 -23.28 -4.98 3.49
CA LEU A 826 -23.27 -6.27 2.79
C LEU A 826 -24.60 -6.48 2.02
N LEU A 827 -24.75 -7.69 1.46
CA LEU A 827 -25.93 -8.20 0.76
C LEU A 827 -27.20 -7.93 1.57
N ARG A 828 -28.21 -7.26 0.98
CA ARG A 828 -29.53 -7.12 1.62
C ARG A 828 -30.28 -8.44 1.50
N PRO A 829 -30.71 -9.06 2.61
CA PRO A 829 -31.46 -10.30 2.56
C PRO A 829 -32.81 -10.09 1.88
N TYR A 830 -33.36 -11.16 1.31
CA TYR A 830 -34.67 -11.14 0.66
C TYR A 830 -35.79 -10.62 1.57
N THR A 831 -35.67 -10.87 2.89
CA THR A 831 -36.60 -10.37 3.91
C THR A 831 -36.73 -8.85 3.91
N ASP A 832 -35.68 -8.13 3.50
CA ASP A 832 -35.71 -6.67 3.37
C ASP A 832 -36.12 -6.27 1.95
N LEU A 833 -35.59 -6.97 0.93
CA LEU A 833 -35.85 -6.66 -0.48
C LEU A 833 -37.32 -6.85 -0.86
N CYS A 834 -38.03 -7.80 -0.27
CA CYS A 834 -39.44 -8.05 -0.57
C CYS A 834 -40.33 -6.83 -0.26
N HIS A 835 -39.93 -5.96 0.69
CA HIS A 835 -40.63 -4.73 1.01
C HIS A 835 -40.68 -3.72 -0.14
N ALA A 836 -39.83 -3.88 -1.16
CA ALA A 836 -39.92 -3.10 -2.40
C ALA A 836 -41.27 -3.33 -3.12
N SER A 837 -41.98 -4.42 -2.88
CA SER A 837 -43.31 -4.66 -3.47
C SER A 837 -44.49 -4.06 -2.69
N GLN A 838 -44.23 -3.29 -1.61
CA GLN A 838 -45.28 -2.76 -0.73
C GLN A 838 -46.32 -1.84 -1.42
N GLN A 839 -45.92 -1.10 -2.46
CA GLN A 839 -46.79 -0.17 -3.19
C GLN A 839 -47.32 -0.74 -4.52
N GLY A 840 -47.08 -2.01 -4.79
CA GLY A 840 -47.58 -2.74 -5.95
C GLY A 840 -46.54 -3.72 -6.53
N PRO A 841 -46.94 -4.54 -7.52
CA PRO A 841 -46.10 -5.62 -8.01
C PRO A 841 -44.82 -5.14 -8.68
N ILE A 842 -43.74 -5.90 -8.45
CA ILE A 842 -42.47 -5.74 -9.16
C ILE A 842 -42.25 -6.94 -10.07
N ILE A 843 -41.92 -6.65 -11.33
CA ILE A 843 -41.68 -7.61 -12.38
C ILE A 843 -40.20 -7.60 -12.74
N ILE A 844 -39.49 -8.63 -12.32
CA ILE A 844 -38.07 -8.82 -12.57
C ILE A 844 -37.94 -9.71 -13.81
N LEU A 845 -37.28 -9.22 -14.86
CA LEU A 845 -37.07 -9.98 -16.11
C LEU A 845 -35.62 -10.41 -16.21
N ASN A 846 -35.37 -11.71 -16.37
CA ASN A 846 -34.03 -12.26 -16.54
C ASN A 846 -33.86 -12.86 -17.95
N SER A 847 -32.78 -12.50 -18.65
CA SER A 847 -32.45 -13.06 -19.97
C SER A 847 -31.22 -13.96 -19.88
N ASN A 848 -31.39 -15.27 -20.06
CA ASN A 848 -30.30 -16.25 -20.07
C ASN A 848 -30.29 -17.08 -21.38
N PRO A 849 -29.12 -17.51 -21.89
CA PRO A 849 -29.06 -18.36 -23.07
C PRO A 849 -29.90 -19.64 -22.99
N ASP A 850 -30.03 -20.24 -21.80
CA ASP A 850 -30.82 -21.46 -21.60
C ASP A 850 -32.32 -21.17 -21.65
N HIS A 851 -32.75 -20.08 -21.00
CA HIS A 851 -34.15 -19.69 -20.91
C HIS A 851 -34.31 -18.22 -20.46
N CYS A 852 -35.47 -17.63 -20.78
CA CYS A 852 -35.83 -16.29 -20.28
C CYS A 852 -36.95 -16.42 -19.25
N ASP A 853 -36.80 -15.72 -18.14
CA ASP A 853 -37.68 -15.88 -16.98
C ASP A 853 -38.22 -14.54 -16.49
N THR A 854 -39.33 -14.61 -15.77
CA THR A 854 -39.87 -13.53 -14.96
C THR A 854 -40.01 -13.99 -13.52
N ILE A 855 -39.55 -13.16 -12.58
CA ILE A 855 -39.89 -13.27 -11.15
C ILE A 855 -40.86 -12.13 -10.81
N ILE A 856 -41.98 -12.45 -10.18
CA ILE A 856 -43.01 -11.48 -9.76
C ILE A 856 -43.05 -11.41 -8.24
N LEU A 857 -42.81 -10.21 -7.72
CA LEU A 857 -43.04 -9.87 -6.31
C LEU A 857 -44.39 -9.16 -6.21
N LEU A 858 -45.41 -9.89 -5.73
CA LEU A 858 -46.77 -9.33 -5.61
C LEU A 858 -46.90 -8.35 -4.44
N ASN A 859 -46.42 -8.73 -3.27
CA ASN A 859 -46.41 -7.96 -2.03
C ASN A 859 -45.37 -8.56 -1.06
N PRO A 860 -45.00 -7.86 0.04
CA PRO A 860 -43.92 -8.29 0.92
C PRO A 860 -44.17 -9.63 1.66
N THR A 861 -45.43 -10.06 1.74
CA THR A 861 -45.83 -11.29 2.47
C THR A 861 -46.03 -12.50 1.57
N SER A 862 -46.09 -12.31 0.26
CA SER A 862 -46.29 -13.40 -0.70
C SER A 862 -44.95 -13.96 -1.18
N HIS A 863 -44.90 -15.28 -1.36
CA HIS A 863 -43.76 -15.90 -2.03
C HIS A 863 -43.63 -15.38 -3.47
N PRO A 864 -42.39 -15.20 -3.98
CA PRO A 864 -42.18 -14.79 -5.37
C PRO A 864 -42.81 -15.81 -6.33
N LEU A 865 -43.41 -15.32 -7.41
CA LEU A 865 -43.89 -16.17 -8.49
C LEU A 865 -42.87 -16.23 -9.62
N HIS A 866 -42.80 -17.35 -10.31
CA HIS A 866 -41.93 -17.55 -11.47
C HIS A 866 -42.75 -17.85 -12.73
N ILE A 867 -42.34 -17.26 -13.86
CA ILE A 867 -42.90 -17.54 -15.19
C ILE A 867 -41.75 -17.75 -16.16
N ARG A 868 -41.76 -18.88 -16.88
CA ARG A 868 -40.91 -19.13 -18.04
C ARG A 868 -41.50 -18.44 -19.27
N LEU A 869 -40.74 -17.54 -19.89
CA LEU A 869 -41.19 -16.79 -21.07
C LEU A 869 -40.89 -17.55 -22.36
N ASP A 870 -41.78 -17.45 -23.34
CA ASP A 870 -41.60 -18.01 -24.68
C ASP A 870 -40.81 -17.03 -25.58
N VAL A 871 -39.64 -16.63 -25.10
CA VAL A 871 -38.69 -15.78 -25.83
C VAL A 871 -37.27 -16.28 -25.58
N SER A 872 -36.38 -16.08 -26.55
CA SER A 872 -34.96 -16.44 -26.43
C SER A 872 -34.07 -15.21 -26.44
N VAL A 873 -32.87 -15.30 -25.86
CA VAL A 873 -31.85 -14.23 -25.95
C VAL A 873 -31.54 -13.85 -27.40
N ALA A 874 -31.50 -14.83 -28.31
CA ALA A 874 -31.32 -14.57 -29.73
C ALA A 874 -32.45 -13.70 -30.32
N SER A 875 -33.71 -14.00 -29.96
CA SER A 875 -34.85 -13.18 -30.37
C SER A 875 -34.82 -11.78 -29.75
N LEU A 876 -34.45 -11.65 -28.47
CA LEU A 876 -34.30 -10.35 -27.80
C LEU A 876 -33.22 -9.50 -28.47
N LYS A 877 -32.05 -10.08 -28.77
CA LYS A 877 -30.97 -9.40 -29.51
C LYS A 877 -31.43 -8.96 -30.89
N ALA A 878 -32.17 -9.80 -31.61
CA ALA A 878 -32.72 -9.44 -32.92
C ALA A 878 -33.70 -8.25 -32.81
N GLN A 879 -34.59 -8.25 -31.83
CA GLN A 879 -35.53 -7.15 -31.60
C GLN A 879 -34.83 -5.85 -31.16
N LYS A 880 -33.82 -5.93 -30.30
CA LYS A 880 -32.98 -4.80 -29.91
C LYS A 880 -32.22 -4.22 -31.10
N SER A 881 -31.64 -5.08 -31.96
CA SER A 881 -30.98 -4.65 -33.19
C SER A 881 -31.96 -3.99 -34.15
N LEU A 882 -33.15 -4.57 -34.33
CA LEU A 882 -34.21 -4.00 -35.14
C LEU A 882 -34.62 -2.62 -34.63
N LEU A 883 -34.87 -2.47 -33.32
CA LEU A 883 -35.20 -1.19 -32.70
C LEU A 883 -34.07 -0.17 -32.92
N LYS A 884 -32.82 -0.58 -32.74
CA LYS A 884 -31.64 0.26 -32.99
C LYS A 884 -31.59 0.71 -34.45
N ASP A 885 -31.80 -0.19 -35.42
CA ASP A 885 -31.77 0.12 -36.85
C ASP A 885 -32.94 1.01 -37.28
N LEU A 886 -34.13 0.80 -36.71
CA LEU A 886 -35.31 1.64 -36.95
C LEU A 886 -35.08 3.07 -36.44
N ILE A 887 -34.36 3.23 -35.32
CA ILE A 887 -34.04 4.53 -34.72
C ILE A 887 -32.78 5.17 -35.35
N GLN A 888 -31.76 4.40 -35.73
CA GLN A 888 -30.47 4.89 -36.27
C GLN A 888 -30.45 5.03 -37.79
N GLY A 889 -31.13 4.15 -38.54
CA GLY A 889 -31.11 4.07 -40.00
C GLY A 889 -31.78 5.25 -40.71
N ARG A 890 -32.27 6.24 -39.95
CA ARG A 890 -32.86 7.48 -40.45
C ARG A 890 -32.41 8.61 -39.53
N ASN A 891 -32.22 9.80 -40.08
CA ASN A 891 -31.82 11.05 -39.43
C ASN A 891 -32.70 11.50 -38.22
N VAL A 892 -33.02 10.63 -37.25
CA VAL A 892 -33.49 11.01 -35.90
C VAL A 892 -32.34 11.67 -35.11
N ARG A 893 -31.11 11.66 -35.67
CA ARG A 893 -29.94 12.45 -35.24
C ARG A 893 -29.78 13.81 -35.93
N SER A 894 -30.53 14.14 -36.98
CA SER A 894 -30.47 15.46 -37.62
C SER A 894 -31.86 15.95 -38.00
N ARG A 895 -32.27 17.03 -37.34
CA ARG A 895 -33.54 17.73 -37.56
C ARG A 895 -33.73 18.04 -39.05
N GLU A 896 -34.84 17.50 -39.57
CA GLU A 896 -35.56 17.73 -40.83
C GLU A 896 -34.83 18.30 -42.06
N ILE A 897 -34.76 17.49 -43.14
CA ILE A 897 -34.93 17.97 -44.53
C ILE A 897 -35.68 16.92 -45.39
N GLU A 898 -36.68 17.40 -46.14
CA GLU A 898 -37.41 16.83 -47.32
C GLU A 898 -38.63 15.89 -47.14
N ILE A 899 -39.81 16.52 -47.10
CA ILE A 899 -41.16 15.97 -46.87
C ILE A 899 -41.78 15.18 -48.04
N SER A 900 -41.19 15.17 -49.25
CA SER A 900 -41.86 14.63 -50.45
C SER A 900 -41.51 13.18 -50.83
N ARG A 901 -40.48 12.54 -50.23
CA ARG A 901 -40.11 11.12 -50.46
C ARG A 901 -40.48 10.16 -49.31
N LEU A 902 -41.25 10.62 -48.31
CA LEU A 902 -41.36 9.97 -46.99
C LEU A 902 -42.60 9.08 -46.74
N LYS A 903 -43.66 9.11 -47.56
CA LYS A 903 -44.92 8.38 -47.25
C LYS A 903 -44.75 6.87 -47.08
N GLY A 904 -44.25 6.16 -48.10
CA GLY A 904 -44.03 4.70 -47.99
C GLY A 904 -42.90 4.29 -47.03
N ARG A 905 -42.10 5.25 -46.57
CA ARG A 905 -41.01 5.03 -45.59
C ARG A 905 -41.53 5.17 -44.16
N ARG A 906 -42.43 6.11 -43.87
CA ARG A 906 -43.04 6.34 -42.55
C ARG A 906 -43.93 5.15 -42.14
N GLU A 907 -44.68 4.59 -43.09
CA GLU A 907 -45.47 3.36 -42.89
C GLU A 907 -44.59 2.18 -42.43
N GLY A 908 -43.38 2.02 -42.97
CA GLY A 908 -42.46 0.94 -42.56
C GLY A 908 -41.87 1.10 -41.14
N LEU A 909 -41.75 2.33 -40.64
CA LEU A 909 -41.28 2.60 -39.27
C LEU A 909 -42.41 2.29 -38.26
N GLU A 910 -43.61 2.80 -38.56
CA GLU A 910 -44.84 2.52 -37.81
C GLU A 910 -45.09 1.01 -37.71
N LEU A 911 -45.06 0.29 -38.84
CA LEU A 911 -45.22 -1.17 -38.87
C LEU A 911 -44.10 -1.90 -38.13
N GLY A 912 -42.87 -1.37 -38.15
CA GLY A 912 -41.72 -1.94 -37.45
C GLY A 912 -41.85 -1.83 -35.93
N ILE A 913 -42.15 -0.63 -35.41
CA ILE A 913 -42.34 -0.41 -33.97
C ILE A 913 -43.61 -1.10 -33.48
N GLN A 914 -44.70 -1.06 -34.25
CA GLN A 914 -45.92 -1.79 -33.93
C GLN A 914 -45.65 -3.30 -33.86
N GLY A 915 -44.93 -3.87 -34.83
CA GLY A 915 -44.56 -5.29 -34.82
C GLY A 915 -43.69 -5.67 -33.62
N LEU A 916 -42.78 -4.79 -33.20
CA LEU A 916 -42.01 -4.95 -31.96
C LEU A 916 -42.92 -4.95 -30.72
N LEU A 917 -43.84 -3.99 -30.61
CA LEU A 917 -44.76 -3.90 -29.46
C LEU A 917 -45.72 -5.10 -29.41
N ASP A 918 -46.22 -5.58 -30.54
CA ASP A 918 -47.04 -6.79 -30.64
C ASP A 918 -46.27 -8.05 -30.20
N TRP A 919 -44.98 -8.11 -30.55
CA TRP A 919 -44.08 -9.18 -30.11
C TRP A 919 -43.82 -9.12 -28.60
N ILE A 920 -43.52 -7.93 -28.05
CA ILE A 920 -43.34 -7.71 -26.60
C ILE A 920 -44.62 -8.07 -25.86
N TRP A 921 -45.78 -7.63 -26.35
CA TRP A 921 -47.07 -7.96 -25.76
C TRP A 921 -47.29 -9.46 -25.69
N THR A 922 -47.11 -10.16 -26.81
CA THR A 922 -47.40 -11.59 -26.91
C THR A 922 -46.43 -12.46 -26.12
N GLY A 923 -45.13 -12.20 -26.25
CA GLY A 923 -44.07 -13.03 -25.66
C GLY A 923 -43.72 -12.69 -24.21
N VAL A 924 -43.95 -11.43 -23.78
CA VAL A 924 -43.50 -10.94 -22.47
C VAL A 924 -44.67 -10.47 -21.60
N ILE A 925 -45.46 -9.48 -22.04
CA ILE A 925 -46.42 -8.79 -21.16
C ILE A 925 -47.65 -9.65 -20.87
N LYS A 926 -48.23 -10.28 -21.89
CA LYS A 926 -49.45 -11.09 -21.78
C LYS A 926 -49.35 -12.22 -20.76
N PRO A 927 -48.30 -13.07 -20.73
CA PRO A 927 -48.20 -14.13 -19.70
C PRO A 927 -48.09 -13.56 -18.28
N ILE A 928 -47.42 -12.41 -18.12
CA ILE A 928 -47.29 -11.71 -16.84
C ILE A 928 -48.65 -11.19 -16.37
N TYR A 929 -49.42 -10.55 -17.26
CA TYR A 929 -50.75 -10.04 -16.94
C TYR A 929 -51.72 -11.17 -16.58
N MET A 930 -51.69 -12.28 -17.31
CA MET A 930 -52.49 -13.46 -16.96
C MET A 930 -52.17 -13.99 -15.56
N SER A 931 -50.89 -13.99 -15.17
CA SER A 931 -50.47 -14.39 -13.82
C SER A 931 -50.91 -13.38 -12.75
N LEU A 932 -50.79 -12.07 -13.01
CA LEU A 932 -51.29 -11.03 -12.11
C LEU A 932 -52.80 -11.14 -11.89
N GLU A 933 -53.58 -11.31 -12.97
CA GLU A 933 -55.03 -11.47 -12.91
C GLU A 933 -55.43 -12.72 -12.14
N ALA A 934 -54.73 -13.84 -12.35
CA ALA A 934 -54.94 -15.09 -11.61
C ALA A 934 -54.68 -14.94 -10.09
N ASN A 935 -53.83 -13.98 -9.70
CA ASN A 935 -53.52 -13.64 -8.31
C ASN A 935 -54.30 -12.40 -7.80
N GLY A 936 -55.38 -12.01 -8.49
CA GLY A 936 -56.29 -10.96 -8.04
C GLY A 936 -55.83 -9.52 -8.31
N VAL A 937 -54.75 -9.33 -9.08
CA VAL A 937 -54.22 -8.01 -9.44
C VAL A 937 -54.61 -7.67 -10.88
N THR A 938 -55.61 -6.81 -11.04
CA THR A 938 -56.19 -6.48 -12.36
C THR A 938 -55.90 -5.06 -12.84
N SER A 939 -55.46 -4.16 -11.97
CA SER A 939 -55.04 -2.79 -12.30
C SER A 939 -54.23 -2.20 -11.15
N GLY A 940 -53.52 -1.09 -11.39
CA GLY A 940 -52.75 -0.40 -10.35
C GLY A 940 -51.40 0.08 -10.87
N ARG A 941 -50.42 0.17 -9.96
CA ARG A 941 -49.02 0.51 -10.29
C ARG A 941 -48.20 -0.76 -10.46
N LEU A 942 -47.32 -0.78 -11.45
CA LEU A 942 -46.45 -1.91 -11.78
C LEU A 942 -45.02 -1.39 -12.04
N TRP A 943 -44.03 -2.03 -11.42
CA TRP A 943 -42.62 -1.71 -11.64
C TRP A 943 -41.91 -2.78 -12.46
N TRP A 944 -41.24 -2.37 -13.52
CA TRP A 944 -40.33 -3.19 -14.31
C TRP A 944 -38.92 -3.08 -13.75
N CYS A 945 -38.31 -4.22 -13.46
CA CYS A 945 -36.89 -4.36 -13.13
C CYS A 945 -36.24 -5.25 -14.20
N PRO A 946 -36.05 -4.73 -15.44
CA PRO A 946 -35.50 -5.52 -16.52
C PRO A 946 -33.99 -5.75 -16.32
N THR A 947 -33.49 -6.91 -16.73
CA THR A 947 -32.05 -7.21 -16.81
C THR A 947 -31.69 -7.71 -18.21
N GLY A 948 -30.41 -7.64 -18.53
CA GLY A 948 -29.85 -8.08 -19.80
C GLY A 948 -30.57 -7.44 -20.99
N GLU A 949 -30.86 -8.22 -22.01
CA GLU A 949 -31.38 -7.67 -23.27
C GLU A 949 -32.77 -7.02 -23.15
N PHE A 950 -33.48 -7.21 -22.03
CA PHE A 950 -34.76 -6.55 -21.75
C PHE A 950 -34.61 -5.05 -21.44
N THR A 951 -33.45 -4.57 -20.98
CA THR A 951 -33.29 -3.17 -20.53
C THR A 951 -33.47 -2.15 -21.65
N ALA A 952 -33.24 -2.56 -22.90
CA ALA A 952 -33.39 -1.71 -24.08
C ALA A 952 -34.81 -1.69 -24.68
N LEU A 953 -35.74 -2.51 -24.17
CA LEU A 953 -37.07 -2.69 -24.76
C LEU A 953 -38.13 -1.78 -24.11
N PRO A 954 -39.04 -1.18 -24.91
CA PRO A 954 -40.10 -0.31 -24.38
C PRO A 954 -41.28 -1.12 -23.80
N LEU A 955 -41.03 -1.88 -22.72
CA LEU A 955 -42.00 -2.78 -22.08
C LEU A 955 -43.33 -2.09 -21.73
N HIS A 956 -43.26 -0.87 -21.20
CA HIS A 956 -44.42 -0.06 -20.82
C HIS A 956 -45.35 0.27 -21.98
N ALA A 957 -44.84 0.39 -23.21
CA ALA A 957 -45.62 0.85 -24.36
C ALA A 957 -46.42 -0.27 -25.03
N ALA A 958 -46.15 -1.53 -24.69
CA ALA A 958 -46.89 -2.67 -25.21
C ALA A 958 -48.26 -2.84 -24.55
N ASP A 959 -48.51 -2.22 -23.37
CA ASP A 959 -49.86 -2.14 -22.79
C ASP A 959 -50.69 -1.05 -23.46
N THR A 960 -51.50 -1.44 -24.44
CA THR A 960 -52.39 -0.51 -25.16
C THR A 960 -53.70 -0.23 -24.42
N LYS A 961 -54.02 -0.99 -23.36
CA LYS A 961 -55.25 -0.81 -22.57
C LYS A 961 -55.04 0.11 -21.37
N ASP A 962 -53.79 0.47 -21.08
CA ASP A 962 -53.38 1.24 -19.90
C ASP A 962 -53.95 0.66 -18.60
N GLN A 963 -53.95 -0.67 -18.52
CA GLN A 963 -54.49 -1.42 -17.37
C GLN A 963 -53.65 -1.15 -16.12
N PHE A 964 -52.34 -0.98 -16.30
CA PHE A 964 -51.39 -0.63 -15.26
C PHE A 964 -50.69 0.70 -15.54
N ILE A 965 -50.28 1.38 -14.47
CA ILE A 965 -49.37 2.52 -14.52
C ILE A 965 -47.96 1.95 -14.41
N HIS A 966 -47.12 2.20 -15.42
CA HIS A 966 -45.80 1.59 -15.51
C HIS A 966 -44.71 2.48 -14.92
N SER A 967 -43.74 1.87 -14.27
CA SER A 967 -42.50 2.52 -13.84
C SER A 967 -41.34 1.55 -13.97
N TYR A 968 -40.13 2.08 -14.10
CA TYR A 968 -38.91 1.30 -14.11
C TYR A 968 -38.15 1.50 -12.80
N THR A 969 -37.41 0.48 -12.37
CA THR A 969 -36.43 0.57 -11.30
C THR A 969 -35.16 -0.15 -11.72
N SER A 970 -34.02 0.38 -11.30
CA SER A 970 -32.70 -0.21 -11.56
C SER A 970 -32.44 -1.41 -10.64
N THR A 971 -32.77 -1.25 -9.37
CA THR A 971 -32.64 -2.29 -8.33
C THR A 971 -33.79 -2.17 -7.32
N LEU A 972 -34.00 -3.19 -6.49
CA LEU A 972 -35.00 -3.15 -5.42
C LEU A 972 -34.56 -2.22 -4.28
N GLY A 973 -33.26 -2.21 -3.97
CA GLY A 973 -32.65 -1.35 -2.96
C GLY A 973 -32.82 0.14 -3.28
N SER A 974 -32.63 0.52 -4.55
CA SER A 974 -32.84 1.90 -5.03
C SER A 974 -34.29 2.37 -4.79
N LEU A 975 -35.26 1.48 -5.03
CA LEU A 975 -36.68 1.77 -4.81
C LEU A 975 -37.03 1.87 -3.33
N LEU A 976 -36.46 1.00 -2.49
CA LEU A 976 -36.60 1.06 -1.03
C LEU A 976 -36.07 2.38 -0.46
N GLU A 977 -34.89 2.80 -0.90
CA GLU A 977 -34.29 4.06 -0.47
C GLU A 977 -35.11 5.27 -0.91
N ALA A 978 -35.56 5.29 -2.17
CA ALA A 978 -36.43 6.35 -2.66
C ALA A 978 -37.72 6.50 -1.83
N ARG A 979 -38.30 5.38 -1.36
CA ARG A 979 -39.49 5.35 -0.50
C ARG A 979 -39.22 5.72 0.95
N ALA A 980 -38.01 5.50 1.46
CA ALA A 980 -37.64 5.80 2.84
C ALA A 980 -37.31 7.29 3.07
N ARG A 981 -37.08 8.06 2.01
CA ARG A 981 -36.68 9.48 2.10
C ARG A 981 -37.81 10.37 2.64
N LYS A 982 -37.44 11.28 3.55
CA LYS A 982 -38.35 12.27 4.15
C LYS A 982 -38.64 13.40 3.17
N HIS A 983 -39.87 13.91 3.23
CA HIS A 983 -40.33 15.02 2.40
C HIS A 983 -40.15 16.37 3.13
N LEU A 984 -39.84 17.44 2.37
CA LEU A 984 -39.89 18.81 2.92
C LEU A 984 -41.33 19.32 2.99
N ASP A 985 -41.66 20.08 4.02
CA ASP A 985 -43.01 20.64 4.22
C ASP A 985 -43.45 21.60 3.09
N GLN A 986 -42.50 22.30 2.46
CA GLN A 986 -42.76 23.20 1.33
C GLN A 986 -41.85 22.86 0.13
N PRO A 987 -42.40 22.30 -0.98
CA PRO A 987 -41.61 22.00 -2.16
C PRO A 987 -41.25 23.27 -2.94
N SER A 988 -40.07 23.26 -3.58
CA SER A 988 -39.62 24.31 -4.50
C SER A 988 -39.42 23.73 -5.89
N VAL A 989 -39.74 24.50 -6.93
CA VAL A 989 -39.60 24.07 -8.33
C VAL A 989 -38.48 24.84 -9.02
N GLY A 990 -37.54 24.13 -9.61
CA GLY A 990 -36.50 24.69 -10.48
C GLY A 990 -36.79 24.39 -11.94
N LEU A 991 -36.70 25.39 -12.81
CA LEU A 991 -36.82 25.23 -14.26
C LEU A 991 -35.51 25.62 -14.95
N VAL A 992 -34.97 24.69 -15.71
CA VAL A 992 -33.79 24.89 -16.56
C VAL A 992 -34.21 24.66 -18.00
N GLY A 993 -34.10 25.70 -18.83
CA GLY A 993 -34.51 25.67 -20.22
C GLY A 993 -33.38 26.02 -21.17
N VAL A 994 -33.26 25.26 -22.25
CA VAL A 994 -32.19 25.44 -23.23
C VAL A 994 -32.79 25.63 -24.62
N THR A 995 -32.70 26.84 -25.19
CA THR A 995 -33.37 27.18 -26.47
C THR A 995 -32.46 27.09 -27.70
N HIS A 996 -31.15 26.82 -27.51
CA HIS A 996 -30.13 26.76 -28.57
C HIS A 996 -29.12 25.62 -28.36
N THR A 997 -28.61 25.04 -29.46
CA THR A 997 -27.59 23.96 -29.44
C THR A 997 -26.32 24.41 -30.18
N GLY A 998 -25.40 25.08 -29.49
CA GLY A 998 -23.98 25.25 -29.88
C GLY A 998 -23.64 26.20 -31.04
N PRO A 999 -22.33 26.34 -31.39
CA PRO A 999 -21.81 27.49 -32.15
C PRO A 999 -21.87 27.39 -33.69
N ARG A 1000 -22.36 26.28 -34.28
CA ARG A 1000 -22.38 26.10 -35.75
C ARG A 1000 -23.74 25.57 -36.24
N ARG A 1001 -24.57 26.49 -36.77
CA ARG A 1001 -25.78 26.26 -37.60
C ARG A 1001 -26.73 25.15 -37.11
N TYR A 1002 -27.54 25.41 -36.07
CA TYR A 1002 -28.76 24.63 -35.80
C TYR A 1002 -29.92 25.53 -35.33
N GLN A 1003 -31.16 25.06 -35.58
CA GLN A 1003 -32.45 25.75 -35.41
C GLN A 1003 -32.81 26.02 -33.94
N GLU A 1004 -33.51 27.14 -33.69
CA GLU A 1004 -34.17 27.45 -32.41
C GLU A 1004 -35.12 26.31 -31.99
N LEU A 1005 -35.24 26.10 -30.67
CA LEU A 1005 -36.22 25.20 -30.06
C LEU A 1005 -37.40 25.99 -29.48
N PRO A 1006 -38.41 26.34 -30.30
CA PRO A 1006 -39.55 27.12 -29.82
C PRO A 1006 -40.38 26.34 -28.79
N GLY A 1007 -40.42 25.00 -28.85
CA GLY A 1007 -41.10 24.17 -27.86
C GLY A 1007 -40.62 24.43 -26.43
N VAL A 1008 -39.33 24.60 -26.22
CA VAL A 1008 -38.76 24.87 -24.88
C VAL A 1008 -39.29 26.18 -24.27
N GLN A 1009 -39.50 27.22 -25.08
CA GLN A 1009 -40.10 28.47 -24.57
C GLN A 1009 -41.57 28.24 -24.17
N GLN A 1010 -42.30 27.45 -24.94
CA GLN A 1010 -43.68 27.09 -24.64
C GLN A 1010 -43.77 26.22 -23.38
N GLU A 1011 -42.89 25.22 -23.22
CA GLU A 1011 -42.78 24.38 -22.01
C GLU A 1011 -42.60 25.22 -20.75
N ILE A 1012 -41.60 26.11 -20.76
CA ILE A 1012 -41.33 26.98 -19.61
C ILE A 1012 -42.54 27.85 -19.32
N THR A 1013 -43.18 28.42 -20.35
CA THR A 1013 -44.36 29.29 -20.18
C THR A 1013 -45.53 28.51 -19.57
N ASN A 1014 -45.82 27.32 -20.09
CA ASN A 1014 -46.88 26.44 -19.61
C ASN A 1014 -46.64 26.07 -18.13
N ILE A 1015 -45.44 25.60 -17.78
CA ILE A 1015 -45.13 25.21 -16.39
C ILE A 1015 -45.16 26.42 -15.46
N THR A 1016 -44.61 27.56 -15.90
CA THR A 1016 -44.58 28.80 -15.11
C THR A 1016 -46.01 29.24 -14.75
N SER A 1017 -46.95 29.16 -15.69
CA SER A 1017 -48.36 29.51 -15.46
C SER A 1017 -49.06 28.58 -14.46
N LEU A 1018 -48.62 27.33 -14.35
CA LEU A 1018 -49.20 26.32 -13.44
C LEU A 1018 -48.63 26.42 -12.01
N VAL A 1019 -47.41 26.95 -11.85
CA VAL A 1019 -46.64 26.90 -10.59
C VAL A 1019 -46.52 28.26 -9.89
N MET A 1020 -46.49 29.38 -10.61
CA MET A 1020 -46.11 30.71 -10.08
C MET A 1020 -46.93 31.21 -8.89
N ASP A 1021 -48.22 30.87 -8.82
CA ASP A 1021 -49.10 31.35 -7.75
C ASP A 1021 -49.02 30.51 -6.45
N LYS A 1022 -48.29 29.39 -6.46
CA LYS A 1022 -48.35 28.38 -5.38
C LYS A 1022 -47.00 28.01 -4.76
N TYR A 1023 -45.88 28.17 -5.46
CA TYR A 1023 -44.55 27.70 -4.98
C TYR A 1023 -43.40 28.61 -5.43
N ARG A 1024 -42.24 28.51 -4.75
CA ARG A 1024 -41.02 29.26 -5.13
C ARG A 1024 -40.43 28.71 -6.44
N LEU A 1025 -40.28 29.58 -7.43
CA LEU A 1025 -39.75 29.27 -8.76
C LEU A 1025 -38.37 29.90 -8.98
N LYS A 1026 -37.39 29.10 -9.44
CA LYS A 1026 -36.09 29.60 -9.95
C LYS A 1026 -35.93 29.24 -11.43
N ARG A 1027 -35.52 30.19 -12.27
CA ARG A 1027 -35.38 30.05 -13.73
C ARG A 1027 -33.93 30.29 -14.17
N LEU A 1028 -33.36 29.35 -14.94
CA LEU A 1028 -32.05 29.47 -15.59
C LEU A 1028 -32.18 29.11 -17.09
N LEU A 1029 -31.49 29.85 -17.96
CA LEU A 1029 -31.49 29.67 -19.43
C LEU A 1029 -30.06 29.29 -19.91
N GLY A 1030 -29.89 28.30 -20.80
CA GLY A 1030 -28.56 27.84 -21.30
C GLY A 1030 -28.54 27.11 -22.66
N GLU A 1031 -27.43 26.43 -23.02
CA GLU A 1031 -27.15 25.72 -24.32
C GLU A 1031 -26.89 24.20 -24.14
N GLN A 1032 -27.13 23.34 -25.16
CA GLN A 1032 -27.19 21.85 -25.08
C GLN A 1032 -26.13 21.06 -25.90
N ALA A 1033 -25.61 19.94 -25.35
CA ALA A 1033 -24.96 18.80 -26.04
C ALA A 1033 -24.93 17.54 -25.15
N THR A 1034 -25.05 16.36 -25.75
CA THR A 1034 -24.91 15.02 -25.15
C THR A 1034 -23.81 14.24 -25.89
N ASN A 1035 -22.93 13.53 -25.17
CA ASN A 1035 -21.85 12.72 -25.75
C ASN A 1035 -22.24 11.22 -25.85
N LEU A 1036 -21.84 10.55 -26.94
CA LEU A 1036 -22.38 9.25 -27.39
C LEU A 1036 -21.34 8.11 -27.43
N VAL A 1037 -20.13 8.36 -26.94
CA VAL A 1037 -19.00 7.43 -27.07
C VAL A 1037 -18.50 6.90 -25.71
N ASP A 1038 -18.87 7.56 -24.60
CA ASP A 1038 -18.35 7.24 -23.26
C ASP A 1038 -19.43 7.56 -22.20
N PRO A 1039 -20.13 6.56 -21.61
CA PRO A 1039 -21.29 6.78 -20.73
C PRO A 1039 -21.03 7.68 -19.50
N PRO A 1040 -19.88 7.59 -18.79
CA PRO A 1040 -19.49 8.54 -17.74
C PRO A 1040 -19.44 10.00 -18.22
N LYS A 1041 -19.10 10.23 -19.49
CA LYS A 1041 -19.07 11.54 -20.14
C LYS A 1041 -20.43 11.97 -20.71
N SER A 1042 -21.51 11.21 -20.47
CA SER A 1042 -22.87 11.68 -20.73
C SER A 1042 -23.10 12.94 -19.92
N CYS A 1043 -23.62 14.01 -20.52
CA CYS A 1043 -23.76 15.27 -19.81
C CYS A 1043 -25.02 16.04 -20.19
N LEU A 1044 -25.44 16.91 -19.29
CA LEU A 1044 -26.32 18.04 -19.57
C LEU A 1044 -25.43 19.26 -19.81
N GLN A 1045 -25.26 19.70 -21.04
CA GLN A 1045 -24.60 20.99 -21.28
C GLN A 1045 -25.50 22.12 -20.74
N LEU A 1046 -24.90 23.05 -19.98
CA LEU A 1046 -25.54 24.23 -19.39
C LEU A 1046 -24.69 25.47 -19.74
N TYR A 1047 -25.23 26.68 -19.54
CA TYR A 1047 -24.54 27.95 -19.85
C TYR A 1047 -23.16 28.11 -19.17
N GLY A 1048 -22.96 27.46 -18.01
CA GLY A 1048 -21.72 27.51 -17.24
C GLY A 1048 -20.76 26.33 -17.47
N GLY A 1049 -21.06 25.41 -18.39
CA GLY A 1049 -20.27 24.19 -18.63
C GLY A 1049 -21.13 22.92 -18.74
N ASN A 1050 -20.48 21.77 -18.94
CA ASN A 1050 -21.16 20.47 -18.97
C ASN A 1050 -21.41 19.97 -17.54
N LEU A 1051 -22.64 19.56 -17.25
CA LEU A 1051 -22.96 18.78 -16.05
C LEU A 1051 -22.89 17.29 -16.42
N GLU A 1052 -21.76 16.65 -16.14
CA GLU A 1052 -21.48 15.26 -16.51
C GLU A 1052 -22.20 14.27 -15.58
N LEU A 1053 -22.48 13.06 -16.07
CA LEU A 1053 -23.14 11.99 -15.31
C LEU A 1053 -22.31 11.62 -14.09
N GLU A 1054 -20.98 11.58 -14.24
CA GLU A 1054 -20.06 11.43 -13.12
C GLU A 1054 -20.27 12.51 -12.05
N THR A 1055 -20.39 13.78 -12.45
CA THR A 1055 -20.73 14.88 -11.53
C THR A 1055 -22.10 14.70 -10.88
N ILE A 1056 -23.11 14.24 -11.62
CA ILE A 1056 -24.46 13.99 -11.07
C ILE A 1056 -24.43 12.86 -10.04
N LEU A 1057 -23.71 11.77 -10.31
CA LEU A 1057 -23.53 10.66 -9.37
C LEU A 1057 -22.80 11.11 -8.08
N GLN A 1058 -21.92 12.11 -8.23
CA GLN A 1058 -21.24 12.84 -7.15
C GLN A 1058 -22.09 13.95 -6.48
N MET A 1059 -23.37 14.11 -6.83
CA MET A 1059 -24.27 14.99 -6.06
C MET A 1059 -24.99 14.24 -4.93
N SER A 1060 -25.16 14.92 -3.78
CA SER A 1060 -26.03 14.48 -2.69
C SER A 1060 -27.20 15.46 -2.53
N LEU A 1061 -28.39 15.05 -2.93
CA LEU A 1061 -29.61 15.85 -2.97
C LEU A 1061 -30.73 15.17 -2.16
N PRO A 1062 -30.57 15.01 -0.82
CA PRO A 1062 -31.48 14.21 0.00
C PRO A 1062 -32.94 14.72 0.02
N ASN A 1063 -33.14 15.99 -0.35
CA ASN A 1063 -34.44 16.66 -0.40
C ASN A 1063 -35.05 16.73 -1.81
N ALA A 1064 -34.43 16.12 -2.82
CA ALA A 1064 -34.92 16.13 -4.18
C ALA A 1064 -36.04 15.09 -4.38
N GLU A 1065 -37.20 15.51 -4.88
CA GLU A 1065 -38.35 14.61 -5.02
C GLU A 1065 -38.51 14.12 -6.46
N PHE A 1066 -38.59 15.04 -7.43
CA PHE A 1066 -38.94 14.69 -8.81
C PHE A 1066 -38.16 15.49 -9.85
N ILE A 1067 -37.73 14.84 -10.93
CA ILE A 1067 -37.10 15.49 -12.08
C ILE A 1067 -37.78 15.12 -13.40
N PHE A 1068 -38.04 16.13 -14.24
CA PHE A 1068 -38.55 15.96 -15.60
C PHE A 1068 -37.45 16.28 -16.61
N LEU A 1069 -36.94 15.27 -17.30
CA LEU A 1069 -35.85 15.40 -18.27
C LEU A 1069 -36.40 15.49 -19.70
N ALA A 1070 -36.81 16.69 -20.10
CA ALA A 1070 -37.22 17.06 -21.46
C ALA A 1070 -36.02 17.17 -22.43
N ALA A 1071 -35.16 16.15 -22.46
CA ALA A 1071 -33.96 16.14 -23.30
C ALA A 1071 -33.82 14.80 -24.03
N CYS A 1072 -33.12 14.82 -25.16
CA CYS A 1072 -32.92 13.65 -26.00
C CYS A 1072 -32.08 12.58 -25.28
N GLN A 1073 -32.58 11.33 -25.26
CA GLN A 1073 -31.82 10.12 -24.86
C GLN A 1073 -31.40 10.08 -23.38
N THR A 1074 -32.22 10.62 -22.49
CA THR A 1074 -31.93 10.73 -21.05
C THR A 1074 -32.10 9.44 -20.25
N ALA A 1075 -32.70 8.40 -20.86
CA ALA A 1075 -32.80 7.05 -20.33
C ALA A 1075 -32.18 5.97 -21.23
N LYS A 1076 -31.18 6.35 -22.03
CA LYS A 1076 -30.48 5.41 -22.91
C LYS A 1076 -29.23 4.88 -22.22
N GLY A 1077 -29.24 3.61 -21.83
CA GLY A 1077 -28.08 2.92 -21.24
C GLY A 1077 -26.97 2.61 -22.24
N ASP A 1078 -25.84 2.12 -21.73
CA ASP A 1078 -24.72 1.62 -22.53
C ASP A 1078 -25.07 0.25 -23.15
N ALA A 1079 -24.62 0.04 -24.40
CA ALA A 1079 -24.73 -1.25 -25.07
C ALA A 1079 -23.84 -2.33 -24.44
N ASP A 1080 -22.75 -1.94 -23.77
CA ASP A 1080 -21.77 -2.84 -23.16
C ASP A 1080 -21.97 -3.02 -21.64
N LEU A 1081 -22.74 -2.13 -20.98
CA LEU A 1081 -23.11 -2.20 -19.55
C LEU A 1081 -24.63 -2.36 -19.41
N VAL A 1082 -25.18 -3.39 -20.06
CA VAL A 1082 -26.62 -3.59 -20.26
C VAL A 1082 -27.43 -3.67 -18.95
N ASN A 1083 -26.77 -4.08 -17.86
CA ASN A 1083 -27.39 -4.24 -16.53
C ASN A 1083 -27.23 -3.02 -15.62
N GLU A 1084 -26.38 -2.06 -15.97
CA GLU A 1084 -26.17 -0.87 -15.15
C GLU A 1084 -27.02 0.29 -15.69
N SER A 1085 -27.80 0.93 -14.81
CA SER A 1085 -28.64 2.10 -15.17
C SER A 1085 -27.82 3.40 -15.30
N PHE A 1086 -26.66 3.34 -15.98
CA PHE A 1086 -25.79 4.49 -16.26
C PHE A 1086 -26.35 5.35 -17.39
N HIS A 1087 -27.46 6.01 -17.11
CA HIS A 1087 -28.04 7.07 -17.93
C HIS A 1087 -28.48 8.23 -17.01
N LEU A 1088 -28.73 9.41 -17.57
CA LEU A 1088 -29.03 10.62 -16.78
C LEU A 1088 -30.20 10.41 -15.80
N GLY A 1089 -31.29 9.77 -16.23
CA GLY A 1089 -32.42 9.44 -15.36
C GLY A 1089 -32.04 8.61 -14.12
N GLY A 1090 -31.21 7.57 -14.28
CA GLY A 1090 -30.73 6.73 -13.18
C GLY A 1090 -29.72 7.47 -12.31
N GLY A 1091 -28.87 8.29 -12.92
CA GLY A 1091 -27.93 9.18 -12.22
C GLY A 1091 -28.63 10.13 -11.26
N PHE A 1092 -29.77 10.74 -11.66
CA PHE A 1092 -30.54 11.61 -10.76
C PHE A 1092 -31.23 10.86 -9.62
N ILE A 1093 -31.71 9.62 -9.85
CA ILE A 1093 -32.22 8.78 -8.75
C ILE A 1093 -31.11 8.51 -7.71
N ALA A 1094 -29.89 8.18 -8.18
CA ALA A 1094 -28.70 8.04 -7.33
C ALA A 1094 -28.28 9.34 -6.63
N ALA A 1095 -28.47 10.48 -7.28
CA ALA A 1095 -28.15 11.79 -6.72
C ALA A 1095 -29.07 12.15 -5.55
N GLY A 1096 -30.32 11.68 -5.55
CA GLY A 1096 -31.27 11.98 -4.48
C GLY A 1096 -32.73 12.10 -4.90
N PHE A 1097 -33.05 12.10 -6.19
CA PHE A 1097 -34.43 12.17 -6.66
C PHE A 1097 -35.20 10.87 -6.36
N GLN A 1098 -36.48 10.99 -6.02
CA GLN A 1098 -37.35 9.83 -5.76
C GLN A 1098 -38.03 9.31 -7.05
N GLY A 1099 -38.24 10.19 -8.04
CA GLY A 1099 -38.80 9.85 -9.34
C GLY A 1099 -38.24 10.70 -10.48
N ALA A 1100 -38.19 10.14 -11.68
CA ALA A 1100 -37.71 10.79 -12.89
C ALA A 1100 -38.59 10.44 -14.10
N ILE A 1101 -38.92 11.43 -14.92
CA ILE A 1101 -39.42 11.20 -16.29
C ILE A 1101 -38.27 11.45 -17.26
N ALA A 1102 -38.04 10.49 -18.17
CA ALA A 1102 -36.93 10.51 -19.13
C ALA A 1102 -37.34 9.87 -20.47
N THR A 1103 -36.45 9.93 -21.47
CA THR A 1103 -36.71 9.42 -22.83
C THR A 1103 -35.70 8.35 -23.25
N MET A 1104 -36.19 7.22 -23.80
CA MET A 1104 -35.36 6.12 -24.32
C MET A 1104 -34.64 6.49 -25.63
N TRP A 1105 -35.23 7.37 -26.43
CA TRP A 1105 -34.62 8.00 -27.61
C TRP A 1105 -35.07 9.45 -27.78
N SER A 1106 -34.56 10.13 -28.81
CA SER A 1106 -34.84 11.56 -29.03
C SER A 1106 -36.35 11.82 -29.21
N MET A 1107 -36.88 12.78 -28.44
CA MET A 1107 -38.27 13.25 -28.57
C MET A 1107 -38.40 14.38 -29.61
N CYS A 1108 -39.60 14.58 -30.15
CA CYS A 1108 -39.91 15.70 -31.04
C CYS A 1108 -40.17 16.98 -30.22
N ASP A 1109 -39.70 18.14 -30.70
CA ASP A 1109 -39.84 19.43 -29.99
C ASP A 1109 -41.32 19.84 -29.80
N GLU A 1110 -42.19 19.47 -30.74
CA GLU A 1110 -43.63 19.76 -30.65
C GLU A 1110 -44.35 18.98 -29.55
N ASP A 1111 -43.83 17.79 -29.17
CA ASP A 1111 -44.45 16.93 -28.16
C ASP A 1111 -44.11 17.38 -26.74
N GLY A 1112 -42.94 17.98 -26.55
CA GLY A 1112 -42.43 18.38 -25.25
C GLY A 1112 -43.37 19.32 -24.47
N PRO A 1113 -43.87 20.42 -25.06
CA PRO A 1113 -44.86 21.28 -24.44
C PRO A 1113 -46.12 20.55 -23.99
N ILE A 1114 -46.61 19.62 -24.81
CA ILE A 1114 -47.86 18.87 -24.55
C ILE A 1114 -47.66 17.93 -23.37
N VAL A 1115 -46.54 17.20 -23.35
CA VAL A 1115 -46.23 16.25 -22.28
C VAL A 1115 -45.94 16.98 -20.97
N ALA A 1116 -45.09 18.01 -21.01
CA ALA A 1116 -44.76 18.81 -19.84
C ALA A 1116 -46.00 19.48 -19.23
N GLU A 1117 -46.84 20.12 -20.05
CA GLU A 1117 -48.08 20.73 -19.59
C GLU A 1117 -49.00 19.69 -18.93
N SER A 1118 -49.21 18.54 -19.57
CA SER A 1118 -50.06 17.48 -19.02
C SER A 1118 -49.53 16.93 -17.70
N VAL A 1119 -48.21 16.74 -17.59
CA VAL A 1119 -47.57 16.22 -16.37
C VAL A 1119 -47.72 17.21 -15.22
N TYR A 1120 -47.31 18.46 -15.43
CA TYR A 1120 -47.35 19.48 -14.38
C TYR A 1120 -48.79 19.90 -14.03
N ALA A 1121 -49.72 19.90 -14.98
CA ALA A 1121 -51.13 20.14 -14.69
C ALA A 1121 -51.72 19.06 -13.76
N HIS A 1122 -51.31 17.80 -13.91
CA HIS A 1122 -51.73 16.75 -13.00
C HIS A 1122 -51.11 16.91 -11.60
N LEU A 1123 -49.79 17.13 -11.54
CA LEU A 1123 -49.05 17.27 -10.27
C LEU A 1123 -49.53 18.46 -9.44
N PHE A 1124 -49.87 19.59 -10.07
CA PHE A 1124 -50.22 20.85 -9.38
C PHE A 1124 -51.71 21.21 -9.43
N GLY A 1125 -52.52 20.45 -10.18
CA GLY A 1125 -53.93 20.75 -10.44
C GLY A 1125 -54.89 20.36 -9.31
N SER A 1126 -54.52 19.41 -8.44
CA SER A 1126 -55.39 18.88 -7.39
C SER A 1126 -55.56 19.79 -6.17
N GLY A 1127 -54.78 20.86 -6.07
CA GLY A 1127 -54.72 21.74 -4.88
C GLY A 1127 -54.00 21.12 -3.68
N LYS A 1128 -53.57 19.85 -3.76
CA LYS A 1128 -52.74 19.17 -2.77
C LYS A 1128 -51.24 19.40 -3.06
N ARG A 1129 -50.39 19.10 -2.08
CA ARG A 1129 -48.93 19.10 -2.26
C ARG A 1129 -48.57 18.09 -3.37
N PRO A 1130 -47.79 18.48 -4.40
CA PRO A 1130 -47.35 17.54 -5.42
C PRO A 1130 -46.52 16.42 -4.78
N GLN A 1131 -46.72 15.18 -5.22
CA GLN A 1131 -45.93 14.02 -4.79
C GLN A 1131 -45.22 13.40 -6.00
N ALA A 1132 -43.97 12.97 -5.80
CA ALA A 1132 -43.22 12.31 -6.87
C ALA A 1132 -43.91 11.03 -7.39
N SER A 1133 -44.61 10.29 -6.51
CA SER A 1133 -45.38 9.09 -6.86
C SER A 1133 -46.50 9.33 -7.87
N ASP A 1134 -47.01 10.56 -7.97
CA ASP A 1134 -48.05 10.93 -8.95
C ASP A 1134 -47.49 11.12 -10.36
N ALA A 1135 -46.17 11.24 -10.51
CA ALA A 1135 -45.52 11.56 -11.78
C ALA A 1135 -45.74 10.49 -12.85
N ALA A 1136 -45.73 9.19 -12.52
CA ALA A 1136 -46.00 8.17 -13.55
C ALA A 1136 -47.45 8.18 -14.01
N LYS A 1137 -48.41 8.49 -13.12
CA LYS A 1137 -49.80 8.65 -13.54
C LYS A 1137 -49.95 9.87 -14.45
N ALA A 1138 -49.28 10.96 -14.08
CA ALA A 1138 -49.20 12.16 -14.89
C ALA A 1138 -48.62 11.87 -16.29
N LEU A 1139 -47.56 11.07 -16.36
CA LEU A 1139 -46.94 10.64 -17.62
C LEU A 1139 -47.88 9.78 -18.45
N GLN A 1140 -48.53 8.77 -17.84
CA GLN A 1140 -49.47 7.91 -18.56
C GLN A 1140 -50.59 8.73 -19.20
N LEU A 1141 -51.14 9.71 -18.50
CA LEU A 1141 -52.15 10.62 -19.04
C LEU A 1141 -51.62 11.46 -20.20
N ALA A 1142 -50.39 11.96 -20.09
CA ALA A 1142 -49.73 12.72 -21.15
C ALA A 1142 -49.49 11.89 -22.42
N VAL A 1143 -48.97 10.66 -22.27
CA VAL A 1143 -48.74 9.73 -23.38
C VAL A 1143 -50.05 9.29 -24.01
N ARG A 1144 -51.09 9.01 -23.20
CA ARG A 1144 -52.44 8.73 -23.72
C ARG A 1144 -52.97 9.88 -24.57
N LYS A 1145 -52.76 11.14 -24.15
CA LYS A 1145 -53.16 12.33 -24.93
C LYS A 1145 -52.48 12.38 -26.30
N LEU A 1146 -51.20 12.00 -26.39
CA LEU A 1146 -50.50 11.89 -27.69
C LEU A 1146 -51.08 10.75 -28.54
N ARG A 1147 -51.31 9.58 -27.93
CA ARG A 1147 -51.87 8.41 -28.62
C ARG A 1147 -53.28 8.66 -29.16
N ASP A 1148 -54.15 9.27 -28.37
CA ASP A 1148 -55.53 9.63 -28.75
C ASP A 1148 -55.55 10.71 -29.85
N ALA A 1149 -54.52 11.56 -29.92
CA ALA A 1149 -54.32 12.54 -30.99
C ALA A 1149 -53.77 11.94 -32.30
N GLY A 1150 -53.53 10.62 -32.35
CA GLY A 1150 -53.02 9.92 -33.54
C GLY A 1150 -51.54 10.20 -33.81
N VAL A 1151 -50.77 10.55 -32.77
CA VAL A 1151 -49.31 10.72 -32.87
C VAL A 1151 -48.66 9.35 -33.10
N SER A 1152 -47.63 9.32 -33.94
CA SER A 1152 -46.92 8.10 -34.35
C SER A 1152 -46.15 7.42 -33.21
N TYR A 1153 -45.93 6.10 -33.29
CA TYR A 1153 -45.29 5.30 -32.25
C TYR A 1153 -43.90 5.85 -31.88
N GLU A 1154 -43.09 6.29 -32.85
CA GLU A 1154 -41.74 6.80 -32.56
C GLU A 1154 -41.73 8.06 -31.68
N ARG A 1155 -42.85 8.78 -31.60
CA ARG A 1155 -42.98 10.04 -30.85
C ARG A 1155 -43.47 9.83 -29.41
N TRP A 1156 -44.38 8.90 -29.15
CA TRP A 1156 -44.97 8.70 -27.81
C TRP A 1156 -44.39 7.52 -27.02
N VAL A 1157 -43.86 6.48 -27.69
CA VAL A 1157 -43.22 5.32 -27.03
C VAL A 1157 -41.96 5.64 -26.20
N PRO A 1158 -41.10 6.63 -26.53
CA PRO A 1158 -39.85 6.80 -25.78
C PRO A 1158 -40.01 7.25 -24.33
N PHE A 1159 -41.16 7.77 -23.90
CA PHE A 1159 -41.30 8.37 -22.58
C PHE A 1159 -41.46 7.32 -21.48
N ILE A 1160 -40.56 7.33 -20.50
CA ILE A 1160 -40.59 6.42 -19.36
C ILE A 1160 -40.58 7.16 -18.03
N HIS A 1161 -41.13 6.50 -17.02
CA HIS A 1161 -41.00 6.90 -15.62
C HIS A 1161 -40.07 5.94 -14.87
N ILE A 1162 -39.18 6.47 -14.02
CA ILE A 1162 -38.23 5.72 -13.20
C ILE A 1162 -38.41 6.14 -11.74
N GLY A 1163 -38.46 5.20 -10.80
CA GLY A 1163 -38.63 5.49 -9.36
C GLY A 1163 -40.06 5.30 -8.84
N ILE A 1164 -40.44 6.03 -7.78
CA ILE A 1164 -41.67 5.78 -6.98
C ILE A 1164 -42.99 6.13 -7.65
#